data_AF-A0A2V3VNL7-F1
#
_entry.id   AF-A0A2V3VNL7-F1
#
_cell.length_a   1.000
_cell.length_b   1.000
_cell.length_c   1.000
_cell.angle_alpha   90.00
_cell.angle_beta   90.00
_cell.angle_gamma   90.00
#
_symmetry.space_group_name_H-M   'P 1'
#
loop_
_entity.id
_entity.type
_entity.pdbx_description
1 polymer ?
#
loop_
_entity_poly.entity_id
_entity_poly.type
_entity_poly.pdbx_seq_one_letter_code
_entity_poly.pdbx_strand_id
1 'polypeptide(L)'
;MKDSKKAFHEQVAENLIEQLKKGVAPWQKPWEPGDLLAILPVNPTTGKRYRGINSLNLMSRAYTDPRWLTYKQAISLGAQVRKGEKSTLVQYWKFTDEHIKKDDSGNPVLNSEGNPIKEQIRLERPRVFYAAVFNAQQMDNLPELDIKAPDWDPLERAERILQASHAVIRHGEADRAFYRPSTDSIHLPHKHQFPTPDRYYATALHELGHWTGHELRLNRDLSHPFGSEGYGREELRAEIASMLLSGELGIGHDPGQHVAYVNSWIKALQEDPTEIFRAAADAEKIQDYVLALSQQQEIAQKIDKQEATKMDQIKQNTTAYLLNLSPDLATIASRNIKLLNELTQDMSKKDQDAIILVADALKFSRGGGIDNLEFEEVAKDKLGFSIPASWNGQLQIQGNIIQTDENGIKSIVSADSINTEPQFWGVTMQRDDQTFQWVRDCESKQEAQDLTDLLALIDVAAEQNEHEKAVKLANIHENRIRNGPISTEVSISGAKTEQDDDNARQYLIVPYTEKDLAKSAGARWDKKAHAWYVGSEADIQTLQRWLPENVSRQQEPAIDPHVEFAELLRAQGCLVDGNHPVMDGSKNRIKVEGDKSGEKSGFYVAHLDGHPAGYFKNNRTGIETRWKAKGYSLTDEQKAELIAQAAIKQQNRKAEQQALHIKIADAIQALLAIAPSADSEHPYLKDKHARPGDLRIVPQNADDLPTDSIIKIGQNWQEVKRLREENPDSIVLTAGDLLLAAQDIDDQIWSVQTIQPSGAKLFASGSRKENNFHVVGNNGQGLEAAINTAPTIVIAEGYATADTLSQALDYPVIAAFDSGNLPKVAKDLHEKYPHKPIIIAGDDDHHLASTLGKNPGKEKALEAASFVDGVAVFPVFAPNEQISKKLNDFNDLANKSMLGIEAVKRQIGSVVEKISQQAKQDSLLRLQVPIEPKQQEIKQKRISQVI
;
A
#
# COMPACT_ATOMS: atom_id res chain seq x y z
N MET A 1 -67.87 13.21 -50.40
CA MET A 1 -67.08 12.55 -49.34
C MET A 1 -65.77 13.31 -49.26
N LYS A 2 -65.47 13.96 -48.12
CA LYS A 2 -64.14 14.54 -47.89
C LYS A 2 -63.19 13.36 -47.71
N ASP A 3 -62.19 13.22 -48.58
CA ASP A 3 -61.14 12.23 -48.39
C ASP A 3 -60.61 12.34 -46.96
N SER A 4 -60.76 11.26 -46.20
CA SER A 4 -60.18 11.13 -44.87
C SER A 4 -58.68 11.32 -45.02
N LYS A 5 -58.14 12.35 -44.36
CA LYS A 5 -56.71 12.63 -44.40
C LYS A 5 -56.00 11.44 -43.72
N LYS A 6 -55.23 10.65 -44.49
CA LYS A 6 -54.52 9.46 -44.01
C LYS A 6 -53.75 9.75 -42.72
N ALA A 7 -53.66 8.77 -41.81
CA ALA A 7 -52.95 8.97 -40.56
C ALA A 7 -51.43 9.17 -40.81
N PHE A 8 -50.73 9.82 -39.88
CA PHE A 8 -49.30 10.11 -40.05
C PHE A 8 -48.46 8.84 -40.27
N HIS A 9 -48.72 7.79 -39.50
CA HIS A 9 -47.99 6.53 -39.61
C HIS A 9 -48.20 5.84 -40.96
N GLU A 10 -49.42 5.86 -41.51
CA GLU A 10 -49.72 5.37 -42.85
C GLU A 10 -48.96 6.16 -43.92
N GLN A 11 -48.96 7.50 -43.84
CA GLN A 11 -48.25 8.35 -44.81
C GLN A 11 -46.74 8.07 -44.82
N VAL A 12 -46.13 7.89 -43.63
CA VAL A 12 -44.70 7.59 -43.51
C VAL A 12 -44.39 6.19 -44.04
N ALA A 13 -45.19 5.19 -43.65
CA ALA A 13 -45.00 3.81 -44.12
C ALA A 13 -45.17 3.68 -45.64
N GLU A 14 -46.20 4.29 -46.23
CA GLU A 14 -46.42 4.29 -47.68
C GLU A 14 -45.23 4.90 -48.44
N ASN A 15 -44.71 6.04 -47.96
CA ASN A 15 -43.53 6.67 -48.55
C ASN A 15 -42.30 5.75 -48.49
N LEU A 16 -42.04 5.13 -47.35
CA LEU A 16 -40.92 4.21 -47.18
C LEU A 16 -41.08 2.93 -48.01
N ILE A 17 -42.30 2.39 -48.14
CA ILE A 17 -42.62 1.26 -49.03
C ILE A 17 -42.31 1.61 -50.49
N GLU A 18 -42.69 2.80 -50.95
CA GLU A 18 -42.36 3.25 -52.31
C GLU A 18 -40.85 3.34 -52.55
N GLN A 19 -40.10 3.77 -51.55
CA GLN A 19 -38.65 3.83 -51.63
C GLN A 19 -38.00 2.44 -51.57
N LEU A 20 -38.54 1.53 -50.75
CA LEU A 20 -38.12 0.13 -50.69
C LEU A 20 -38.28 -0.55 -52.06
N LYS A 21 -39.40 -0.33 -52.73
CA LYS A 21 -39.66 -0.84 -54.09
C LYS A 21 -38.68 -0.31 -55.14
N LYS A 22 -38.15 0.90 -54.92
CA LYS A 22 -37.17 1.56 -55.80
C LYS A 22 -35.72 1.28 -55.39
N GLY A 23 -35.48 0.59 -54.28
CA GLY A 23 -34.13 0.36 -53.73
C GLY A 23 -33.45 1.63 -53.19
N VAL A 24 -34.24 2.65 -52.82
CA VAL A 24 -33.73 3.96 -52.36
C VAL A 24 -34.19 4.32 -50.95
N ALA A 25 -34.71 3.34 -50.19
CA ALA A 25 -35.02 3.58 -48.78
C ALA A 25 -33.76 3.95 -48.00
N PRO A 26 -33.85 4.71 -46.88
CA PRO A 26 -32.68 5.21 -46.16
C PRO A 26 -31.63 4.13 -45.82
N TRP A 27 -32.05 2.96 -45.37
CA TRP A 27 -31.18 1.82 -45.02
C TRP A 27 -30.80 0.93 -46.22
N GLN A 28 -31.31 1.21 -47.42
CA GLN A 28 -30.93 0.55 -48.67
C GLN A 28 -29.99 1.37 -49.55
N LYS A 29 -29.74 2.63 -49.19
CA LYS A 29 -28.73 3.44 -49.88
C LYS A 29 -27.35 3.02 -49.38
N PRO A 30 -26.39 2.70 -50.27
CA PRO A 30 -25.00 2.54 -49.87
C PRO A 30 -24.42 3.90 -49.48
N TRP A 31 -23.55 3.90 -48.48
CA TRP A 31 -22.84 5.08 -48.02
C TRP A 31 -21.35 4.79 -47.97
N GLU A 32 -20.53 5.68 -48.52
CA GLU A 32 -19.08 5.52 -48.55
C GLU A 32 -18.46 5.90 -47.20
N PRO A 33 -17.39 5.21 -46.75
CA PRO A 33 -16.66 5.58 -45.55
C PRO A 33 -16.15 7.03 -45.64
N GLY A 34 -16.33 7.80 -44.56
CA GLY A 34 -15.87 9.19 -44.50
C GLY A 34 -16.71 10.22 -45.28
N ASP A 35 -17.86 9.85 -45.86
CA ASP A 35 -18.82 10.84 -46.36
C ASP A 35 -19.44 11.60 -45.19
N LEU A 36 -18.84 12.75 -44.86
CA LEU A 36 -19.25 13.58 -43.72
C LEU A 36 -20.62 14.26 -43.93
N LEU A 37 -21.24 14.17 -45.12
CA LEU A 37 -22.62 14.61 -45.36
C LEU A 37 -23.65 13.51 -45.08
N ALA A 38 -23.21 12.27 -44.85
CA ALA A 38 -24.06 11.13 -44.46
C ALA A 38 -24.54 11.17 -42.99
N ILE A 39 -24.54 12.36 -42.37
CA ILE A 39 -24.92 12.56 -40.97
C ILE A 39 -26.43 12.38 -40.81
N LEU A 40 -26.84 11.66 -39.76
CA LEU A 40 -28.25 11.51 -39.39
C LEU A 40 -28.93 12.89 -39.19
N PRO A 41 -30.23 13.06 -39.49
CA PRO A 41 -30.91 14.34 -39.35
C PRO A 41 -30.74 14.97 -37.96
N VAL A 42 -30.36 16.25 -37.89
CA VAL A 42 -30.10 17.00 -36.65
C VAL A 42 -30.92 18.28 -36.55
N ASN A 43 -31.22 18.71 -35.33
CA ASN A 43 -31.73 20.04 -35.07
C ASN A 43 -30.59 20.96 -34.62
N PRO A 44 -30.11 21.89 -35.47
CA PRO A 44 -28.91 22.68 -35.18
C PRO A 44 -29.10 23.70 -34.04
N THR A 45 -30.33 24.07 -33.68
CA THR A 45 -30.58 24.92 -32.50
C THR A 45 -30.35 24.17 -31.20
N THR A 46 -30.62 22.86 -31.18
CA THR A 46 -30.50 22.04 -29.96
C THR A 46 -29.23 21.19 -29.93
N GLY A 47 -28.55 21.03 -31.07
CA GLY A 47 -27.44 20.09 -31.27
C GLY A 47 -27.85 18.61 -31.26
N LYS A 48 -29.13 18.29 -31.07
CA LYS A 48 -29.61 16.90 -30.95
C LYS A 48 -30.01 16.31 -32.29
N ARG A 49 -29.69 15.03 -32.50
CA ARG A 49 -30.22 14.24 -33.62
C ARG A 49 -31.70 13.91 -33.45
N TYR A 50 -32.42 13.84 -34.57
CA TYR A 50 -33.74 13.23 -34.58
C TYR A 50 -33.60 11.71 -34.38
N ARG A 51 -34.59 11.11 -33.71
CA ARG A 51 -34.56 9.69 -33.32
C ARG A 51 -35.72 8.89 -33.90
N GLY A 52 -35.49 7.60 -34.06
CA GLY A 52 -36.45 6.59 -34.47
C GLY A 52 -37.07 6.94 -35.81
N ILE A 53 -38.38 6.82 -35.89
CA ILE A 53 -39.12 7.05 -37.13
C ILE A 53 -38.94 8.47 -37.70
N ASN A 54 -38.66 9.47 -36.86
CA ASN A 54 -38.44 10.82 -37.35
C ASN A 54 -37.15 10.88 -38.17
N SER A 55 -36.09 10.21 -37.71
CA SER A 55 -34.83 10.12 -38.45
C SER A 55 -35.08 9.53 -39.85
N LEU A 56 -35.71 8.36 -39.90
CA LEU A 56 -36.01 7.67 -41.17
C LEU A 56 -36.94 8.50 -42.07
N ASN A 57 -37.98 9.12 -41.51
CA ASN A 57 -38.90 9.96 -42.27
C ASN A 57 -38.18 11.18 -42.88
N LEU A 58 -37.27 11.82 -42.14
CA LEU A 58 -36.50 12.95 -42.64
C LEU A 58 -35.45 12.53 -43.68
N MET A 59 -34.73 11.42 -43.45
CA MET A 59 -33.76 10.84 -44.41
C MET A 59 -34.43 10.38 -45.72
N SER A 60 -35.70 10.00 -45.65
CA SER A 60 -36.48 9.62 -46.83
C SER A 60 -36.79 10.82 -47.75
N ARG A 61 -36.53 12.06 -47.31
CA ARG A 61 -36.74 13.26 -48.14
C ARG A 61 -35.52 13.50 -49.04
N ALA A 62 -35.75 14.15 -50.18
CA ALA A 62 -34.72 14.41 -51.18
C ALA A 62 -33.85 15.63 -50.83
N TYR A 63 -33.25 15.62 -49.62
CA TYR A 63 -32.36 16.68 -49.14
C TYR A 63 -31.03 16.08 -48.68
N THR A 64 -29.94 16.80 -48.93
CA THR A 64 -28.57 16.37 -48.55
C THR A 64 -28.03 17.09 -47.32
N ASP A 65 -28.61 18.24 -46.93
CA ASP A 65 -28.25 18.88 -45.66
C ASP A 65 -28.97 18.16 -44.50
N PRO A 66 -28.28 17.73 -43.44
CA PRO A 66 -28.89 16.99 -42.34
C PRO A 66 -29.69 17.89 -41.38
N ARG A 67 -29.66 19.22 -41.53
CA ARG A 67 -30.26 20.14 -40.54
C ARG A 67 -31.75 20.36 -40.79
N TRP A 68 -32.55 20.15 -39.75
CA TRP A 68 -34.01 20.35 -39.77
C TRP A 68 -34.50 21.19 -38.60
N LEU A 69 -35.26 22.23 -38.93
CA LEU A 69 -35.68 23.29 -38.01
C LEU A 69 -37.18 23.55 -38.12
N THR A 70 -37.84 23.88 -37.01
CA THR A 70 -39.17 24.49 -37.10
C THR A 70 -39.07 25.91 -37.67
N TYR A 71 -40.17 26.42 -38.25
CA TYR A 71 -40.20 27.80 -38.77
C TYR A 71 -39.75 28.84 -37.73
N LYS A 72 -40.18 28.70 -36.47
CA LYS A 72 -39.81 29.61 -35.38
C LYS A 72 -38.32 29.56 -35.06
N GLN A 73 -37.72 28.36 -35.07
CA GLN A 73 -36.28 28.20 -34.84
C GLN A 73 -35.46 28.83 -35.97
N ALA A 74 -35.89 28.67 -37.22
CA ALA A 74 -35.23 29.32 -38.36
C ALA A 74 -35.20 30.85 -38.22
N ILE A 75 -36.36 31.46 -37.90
CA ILE A 75 -36.47 32.91 -37.68
C ILE A 75 -35.57 33.37 -36.53
N SER A 76 -35.47 32.60 -35.43
CA SER A 76 -34.58 32.96 -34.31
C SER A 76 -33.10 32.95 -34.68
N LEU A 77 -32.72 32.23 -35.74
CA LEU A 77 -31.35 32.19 -36.28
C LEU A 77 -31.13 33.21 -37.42
N GLY A 78 -32.12 34.07 -37.71
CA GLY A 78 -32.06 35.00 -38.84
C GLY A 78 -32.28 34.37 -40.21
N ALA A 79 -32.65 33.08 -40.26
CA ALA A 79 -32.94 32.36 -41.49
C ALA A 79 -34.41 32.46 -41.88
N GLN A 80 -34.70 32.41 -43.19
CA GLN A 80 -36.05 32.52 -43.72
C GLN A 80 -36.39 31.34 -44.62
N VAL A 81 -37.46 30.61 -44.30
CA VAL A 81 -38.02 29.58 -45.20
C VAL A 81 -38.54 30.26 -46.47
N ARG A 82 -38.13 29.77 -47.64
CA ARG A 82 -38.58 30.31 -48.92
C ARG A 82 -40.07 30.10 -49.12
N LYS A 83 -40.70 31.07 -49.80
CA LYS A 83 -42.14 31.03 -50.07
C LYS A 83 -42.47 29.85 -50.99
N GLY A 84 -43.41 28.99 -50.55
CA GLY A 84 -43.89 27.83 -51.32
C GLY A 84 -43.32 26.49 -50.84
N GLU A 85 -42.24 26.50 -50.07
CA GLU A 85 -41.64 25.31 -49.47
C GLU A 85 -42.61 24.56 -48.54
N LYS A 86 -42.51 23.24 -48.52
CA LYS A 86 -43.38 22.36 -47.72
C LYS A 86 -42.62 21.77 -46.54
N SER A 87 -43.21 21.85 -45.36
CA SER A 87 -42.67 21.23 -44.15
C SER A 87 -42.82 19.70 -44.17
N THR A 88 -41.91 19.02 -43.49
CA THR A 88 -42.04 17.61 -43.12
C THR A 88 -42.52 17.50 -41.68
N LEU A 89 -43.48 16.59 -41.42
CA LEU A 89 -43.98 16.36 -40.07
C LEU A 89 -43.06 15.39 -39.30
N VAL A 90 -42.80 15.71 -38.05
CA VAL A 90 -42.17 14.83 -37.07
C VAL A 90 -43.11 14.65 -35.89
N GLN A 91 -43.04 13.50 -35.22
CA GLN A 91 -43.86 13.21 -34.03
C GLN A 91 -43.01 13.15 -32.76
N TYR A 92 -43.57 13.52 -31.62
CA TYR A 92 -42.91 13.34 -30.32
C TYR A 92 -43.95 13.07 -29.23
N TRP A 93 -43.53 12.36 -28.19
CA TRP A 93 -44.37 12.05 -27.04
C TRP A 93 -44.15 13.05 -25.93
N LYS A 94 -45.24 13.63 -25.41
CA LYS A 94 -45.24 14.48 -24.23
C LYS A 94 -45.71 13.64 -23.04
N PHE A 95 -44.83 13.47 -22.06
CA PHE A 95 -45.07 12.69 -20.84
C PHE A 95 -45.44 13.56 -19.63
N THR A 96 -45.16 14.86 -19.70
CA THR A 96 -45.41 15.82 -18.61
C THR A 96 -46.11 17.07 -19.14
N ASP A 97 -46.91 17.74 -18.32
CA ASP A 97 -47.48 19.06 -18.62
C ASP A 97 -47.07 20.08 -17.57
N GLU A 98 -47.00 21.36 -17.95
CA GLU A 98 -46.66 22.43 -17.02
C GLU A 98 -47.93 23.05 -16.44
N HIS A 99 -48.09 22.95 -15.12
CA HIS A 99 -49.18 23.59 -14.40
C HIS A 99 -48.62 24.65 -13.45
N ILE A 100 -49.39 25.71 -13.21
CA ILE A 100 -49.04 26.69 -12.18
C ILE A 100 -49.13 25.96 -10.82
N LYS A 101 -48.01 25.92 -10.09
CA LYS A 101 -47.92 25.39 -8.73
C LYS A 101 -48.85 26.20 -7.85
N LYS A 102 -49.76 25.53 -7.15
CA LYS A 102 -50.72 26.16 -6.23
C LYS A 102 -50.40 25.78 -4.79
N ASP A 103 -50.64 26.70 -3.86
CA ASP A 103 -50.59 26.42 -2.42
C ASP A 103 -51.83 25.62 -1.98
N ASP A 104 -51.85 25.20 -0.70
CA ASP A 104 -52.96 24.44 -0.10
C ASP A 104 -54.31 25.20 -0.12
N SER A 105 -54.29 26.50 -0.42
CA SER A 105 -55.46 27.37 -0.57
C SER A 105 -55.88 27.59 -2.03
N GLY A 106 -55.15 27.01 -2.99
CA GLY A 106 -55.43 27.09 -4.42
C GLY A 106 -54.86 28.33 -5.13
N ASN A 107 -54.02 29.12 -4.47
CA ASN A 107 -53.40 30.32 -5.06
C ASN A 107 -52.08 29.99 -5.77
N PRO A 108 -51.73 30.69 -6.87
CA PRO A 108 -50.43 30.54 -7.54
C PRO A 108 -49.26 30.82 -6.60
N VAL A 109 -48.35 29.86 -6.45
CA VAL A 109 -47.07 30.07 -5.76
C VAL A 109 -46.19 30.89 -6.68
N LEU A 110 -45.70 32.05 -6.22
CA LEU A 110 -44.86 32.96 -7.02
C LEU A 110 -43.37 32.76 -6.70
N ASN A 111 -42.50 32.97 -7.69
CA ASN A 111 -41.05 32.98 -7.51
C ASN A 111 -40.59 34.34 -6.93
N SER A 112 -39.30 34.49 -6.66
CA SER A 112 -38.67 35.71 -6.14
C SER A 112 -38.85 36.96 -7.02
N GLU A 113 -39.32 36.80 -8.25
CA GLU A 113 -39.54 37.88 -9.24
C GLU A 113 -41.04 38.18 -9.42
N GLY A 114 -41.93 37.54 -8.65
CA GLY A 114 -43.37 37.72 -8.72
C GLY A 114 -44.08 36.93 -9.83
N ASN A 115 -43.38 36.00 -10.50
CA ASN A 115 -43.95 35.15 -11.56
C ASN A 115 -44.45 33.82 -10.99
N PRO A 116 -45.60 33.29 -11.45
CA PRO A 116 -46.09 31.98 -11.02
C PRO A 116 -45.09 30.85 -11.29
N ILE A 117 -44.72 30.11 -10.25
CA ILE A 117 -43.92 28.90 -10.33
C ILE A 117 -44.74 27.85 -11.08
N LYS A 118 -44.15 27.23 -12.09
CA LYS A 118 -44.75 26.11 -12.81
C LYS A 118 -44.17 24.80 -12.30
N GLU A 119 -45.02 23.82 -12.03
CA GLU A 119 -44.63 22.44 -11.76
C GLU A 119 -44.89 21.56 -12.98
N GLN A 120 -44.03 20.56 -13.19
CA GLN A 120 -44.23 19.55 -14.23
C GLN A 120 -45.02 18.37 -13.65
N ILE A 121 -46.26 18.19 -14.11
CA ILE A 121 -47.10 17.07 -13.72
C ILE A 121 -46.96 15.97 -14.77
N ARG A 122 -46.65 14.74 -14.34
CA ARG A 122 -46.63 13.57 -15.23
C ARG A 122 -48.04 13.24 -15.70
N LEU A 123 -48.25 13.17 -17.02
CA LEU A 123 -49.52 12.81 -17.62
C LEU A 123 -49.80 11.32 -17.37
N GLU A 124 -51.02 10.97 -16.92
CA GLU A 124 -51.45 9.57 -16.75
C GLU A 124 -51.35 8.76 -18.06
N ARG A 125 -51.55 9.43 -19.21
CA ARG A 125 -51.38 8.85 -20.54
C ARG A 125 -50.52 9.78 -21.40
N PRO A 126 -49.35 9.31 -21.89
CA PRO A 126 -48.54 10.07 -22.82
C PRO A 126 -49.33 10.49 -24.05
N ARG A 127 -49.13 11.72 -24.53
CA ARG A 127 -49.82 12.25 -25.72
C ARG A 127 -48.84 12.43 -26.86
N VAL A 128 -49.25 12.08 -28.08
CA VAL A 128 -48.47 12.31 -29.31
C VAL A 128 -48.73 13.73 -29.80
N PHE A 129 -47.65 14.46 -30.04
CA PHE A 129 -47.66 15.77 -30.68
C PHE A 129 -46.91 15.70 -32.01
N TYR A 130 -47.25 16.63 -32.90
CA TYR A 130 -46.62 16.77 -34.20
C TYR A 130 -45.98 18.14 -34.33
N ALA A 131 -44.80 18.20 -34.93
CA ALA A 131 -44.15 19.46 -35.31
C ALA A 131 -43.86 19.46 -36.81
N ALA A 132 -43.99 20.63 -37.42
CA ALA A 132 -43.62 20.87 -38.81
C ALA A 132 -42.19 21.43 -38.86
N VAL A 133 -41.30 20.68 -39.50
CA VAL A 133 -39.89 21.04 -39.68
C VAL A 133 -39.56 21.23 -41.15
N PHE A 134 -38.56 22.06 -41.42
CA PHE A 134 -38.06 22.40 -42.74
C PHE A 134 -36.57 22.10 -42.77
N ASN A 135 -36.09 21.59 -43.90
CA ASN A 135 -34.68 21.34 -44.11
C ASN A 135 -33.93 22.67 -44.34
N ALA A 136 -32.66 22.73 -43.95
CA ALA A 136 -31.79 23.87 -44.22
C ALA A 136 -31.77 24.28 -45.70
N GLN A 137 -31.83 23.31 -46.62
CA GLN A 137 -31.88 23.58 -48.06
C GLN A 137 -33.15 24.31 -48.50
N GLN A 138 -34.18 24.41 -47.66
CA GLN A 138 -35.45 25.14 -47.92
C GLN A 138 -35.41 26.60 -47.47
N MET A 139 -34.28 27.05 -46.91
CA MET A 139 -34.14 28.34 -46.25
C MET A 139 -33.04 29.18 -46.88
N ASP A 140 -33.18 30.49 -46.75
CA ASP A 140 -32.14 31.48 -47.05
C ASP A 140 -31.55 32.01 -45.74
N ASN A 141 -30.30 32.50 -45.78
CA ASN A 141 -29.57 33.09 -44.65
C ASN A 141 -29.33 32.17 -43.43
N LEU A 142 -29.38 30.84 -43.62
CA LEU A 142 -28.89 29.92 -42.61
C LEU A 142 -27.36 29.83 -42.73
N PRO A 143 -26.59 29.84 -41.61
CA PRO A 143 -25.15 29.66 -41.65
C PRO A 143 -24.75 28.39 -42.42
N GLU A 144 -23.61 28.44 -43.11
CA GLU A 144 -23.07 27.26 -43.79
C GLU A 144 -22.82 26.11 -42.80
N LEU A 145 -22.99 24.89 -43.27
CA LEU A 145 -22.74 23.70 -42.47
C LEU A 145 -21.22 23.51 -42.32
N ASP A 146 -20.71 23.74 -41.12
CA ASP A 146 -19.32 23.41 -40.77
C ASP A 146 -19.26 21.91 -40.42
N ILE A 147 -18.78 21.10 -41.37
CA ILE A 147 -18.58 19.67 -41.16
C ILE A 147 -17.13 19.41 -40.83
N LYS A 148 -16.87 19.03 -39.58
CA LYS A 148 -15.54 18.57 -39.17
C LYS A 148 -15.47 17.06 -39.31
N ALA A 149 -14.38 16.58 -39.91
CA ALA A 149 -14.07 15.17 -39.84
C ALA A 149 -13.96 14.76 -38.35
N PRO A 150 -14.44 13.57 -37.97
CA PRO A 150 -14.22 13.07 -36.64
C PRO A 150 -12.71 12.99 -36.34
N ASP A 151 -12.32 13.35 -35.13
CA ASP A 151 -10.92 13.24 -34.66
C ASP A 151 -10.53 11.79 -34.29
N TRP A 152 -11.32 10.79 -34.70
CA TRP A 152 -11.13 9.36 -34.37
C TRP A 152 -11.15 8.48 -35.63
N ASP A 153 -10.50 7.32 -35.55
CA ASP A 153 -10.54 6.29 -36.61
C ASP A 153 -11.87 5.49 -36.50
N PRO A 154 -12.73 5.53 -37.54
CA PRO A 154 -13.97 4.74 -37.60
C PRO A 154 -13.79 3.24 -37.37
N LEU A 155 -12.75 2.65 -37.96
CA LEU A 155 -12.51 1.21 -37.94
C LEU A 155 -12.04 0.74 -36.56
N GLU A 156 -11.16 1.53 -35.93
CA GLU A 156 -10.70 1.28 -34.57
C GLU A 156 -11.89 1.33 -33.59
N ARG A 157 -12.78 2.31 -33.76
CA ARG A 157 -13.96 2.44 -32.90
C ARG A 157 -14.94 1.27 -33.04
N ALA A 158 -15.15 0.75 -34.25
CA ALA A 158 -15.94 -0.47 -34.44
C ALA A 158 -15.29 -1.70 -33.81
N GLU A 159 -13.98 -1.89 -33.95
CA GLU A 159 -13.26 -2.99 -33.31
C GLU A 159 -13.40 -2.92 -31.78
N ARG A 160 -13.28 -1.73 -31.18
CA ARG A 160 -13.50 -1.53 -29.74
C ARG A 160 -14.92 -1.92 -29.31
N ILE A 161 -15.94 -1.54 -30.08
CA ILE A 161 -17.33 -1.94 -29.80
C ILE A 161 -17.50 -3.46 -29.82
N LEU A 162 -16.93 -4.14 -30.81
CA LEU A 162 -16.99 -5.61 -30.89
C LEU A 162 -16.30 -6.25 -29.69
N GLN A 163 -15.14 -5.73 -29.26
CA GLN A 163 -14.44 -6.21 -28.07
C GLN A 163 -15.23 -5.94 -26.78
N ALA A 164 -15.78 -4.73 -26.62
CA ALA A 164 -16.60 -4.31 -25.49
C ALA A 164 -17.87 -5.16 -25.35
N SER A 165 -18.38 -5.69 -26.47
CA SER A 165 -19.58 -6.52 -26.45
C SER A 165 -19.39 -7.88 -25.79
N HIS A 166 -18.15 -8.36 -25.71
CA HIS A 166 -17.83 -9.73 -25.30
C HIS A 166 -18.60 -10.82 -26.07
N ALA A 167 -19.19 -10.49 -27.22
CA ALA A 167 -19.86 -11.46 -28.07
C ALA A 167 -18.87 -12.52 -28.55
N VAL A 168 -19.28 -13.78 -28.53
CA VAL A 168 -18.45 -14.88 -29.03
C VAL A 168 -18.44 -14.81 -30.56
N ILE A 169 -17.41 -14.20 -31.14
CA ILE A 169 -17.23 -14.09 -32.60
C ILE A 169 -16.35 -15.24 -33.09
N ARG A 170 -16.86 -16.05 -34.02
CA ARG A 170 -16.17 -17.20 -34.63
C ARG A 170 -15.93 -16.94 -36.11
N HIS A 171 -14.72 -17.24 -36.57
CA HIS A 171 -14.38 -17.18 -38.00
C HIS A 171 -14.20 -18.59 -38.58
N GLY A 172 -14.74 -18.84 -39.78
CA GLY A 172 -14.35 -20.00 -40.60
C GLY A 172 -15.38 -21.11 -40.86
N GLU A 173 -16.63 -21.01 -40.40
CA GLU A 173 -17.61 -22.11 -40.61
C GLU A 173 -18.39 -22.05 -41.94
N ALA A 174 -18.37 -20.94 -42.69
CA ALA A 174 -18.89 -20.81 -44.07
C ALA A 174 -18.52 -19.44 -44.69
N ASP A 175 -18.73 -19.25 -46.00
CA ASP A 175 -18.71 -17.94 -46.68
C ASP A 175 -19.95 -17.06 -46.33
N ARG A 176 -20.46 -17.14 -45.09
CA ARG A 176 -21.67 -16.42 -44.65
C ARG A 176 -21.51 -15.84 -43.25
N ALA A 177 -22.07 -14.64 -43.05
CA ALA A 177 -22.24 -14.01 -41.75
C ALA A 177 -23.62 -14.36 -41.17
N PHE A 178 -23.69 -14.65 -39.87
CA PHE A 178 -24.95 -14.83 -39.13
C PHE A 178 -24.74 -14.85 -37.61
N TYR A 179 -25.75 -14.40 -36.86
CA TYR A 179 -25.89 -14.65 -35.43
C TYR A 179 -26.64 -15.97 -35.16
N ARG A 180 -26.16 -16.78 -34.21
CA ARG A 180 -26.77 -18.04 -33.78
C ARG A 180 -27.33 -17.91 -32.34
N PRO A 181 -28.65 -17.79 -32.16
CA PRO A 181 -29.25 -17.66 -30.83
C PRO A 181 -28.98 -18.83 -29.87
N SER A 182 -28.96 -20.07 -30.37
CA SER A 182 -28.82 -21.26 -29.51
C SER A 182 -27.47 -21.42 -28.82
N THR A 183 -26.42 -20.78 -29.34
CA THR A 183 -25.07 -20.80 -28.78
C THR A 183 -24.58 -19.41 -28.37
N ASP A 184 -25.46 -18.40 -28.47
CA ASP A 184 -25.14 -16.99 -28.27
C ASP A 184 -23.82 -16.55 -28.94
N SER A 185 -23.66 -16.88 -30.23
CA SER A 185 -22.41 -16.62 -30.97
C SER A 185 -22.65 -16.00 -32.34
N ILE A 186 -21.75 -15.10 -32.72
CA ILE A 186 -21.70 -14.46 -34.05
C ILE A 186 -20.71 -15.25 -34.91
N HIS A 187 -21.08 -15.56 -36.14
CA HIS A 187 -20.22 -16.25 -37.10
C HIS A 187 -19.95 -15.31 -38.28
N LEU A 188 -18.67 -15.11 -38.61
CA LEU A 188 -18.25 -14.21 -39.70
C LEU A 188 -17.22 -14.92 -40.60
N PRO A 189 -17.17 -14.59 -41.91
CA PRO A 189 -16.01 -14.91 -42.74
C PRO A 189 -14.76 -14.21 -42.20
N HIS A 190 -13.57 -14.73 -42.55
CA HIS A 190 -12.32 -14.10 -42.13
C HIS A 190 -12.19 -12.67 -42.69
N LYS A 191 -11.58 -11.76 -41.92
CA LYS A 191 -11.41 -10.34 -42.30
C LYS A 191 -10.84 -10.16 -43.72
N HIS A 192 -9.89 -11.00 -44.14
CA HIS A 192 -9.26 -10.94 -45.46
C HIS A 192 -10.17 -11.36 -46.63
N GLN A 193 -11.34 -11.97 -46.36
CA GLN A 193 -12.31 -12.35 -47.39
C GLN A 193 -13.23 -11.18 -47.76
N PHE A 194 -13.24 -10.10 -46.98
CA PHE A 194 -13.99 -8.89 -47.27
C PHE A 194 -13.18 -7.98 -48.22
N PRO A 195 -13.82 -7.31 -49.20
CA PRO A 195 -13.13 -6.43 -50.14
C PRO A 195 -12.38 -5.28 -49.45
N THR A 196 -12.94 -4.75 -48.36
CA THR A 196 -12.37 -3.67 -47.56
C THR A 196 -12.69 -3.89 -46.07
N PRO A 197 -11.88 -3.34 -45.14
CA PRO A 197 -12.10 -3.50 -43.71
C PRO A 197 -13.44 -2.94 -43.22
N ASP A 198 -13.91 -1.83 -43.78
CA ASP A 198 -15.21 -1.23 -43.46
C ASP A 198 -16.38 -2.19 -43.68
N ARG A 199 -16.37 -2.95 -44.80
CA ARG A 199 -17.40 -3.96 -45.09
C ARG A 199 -17.43 -5.07 -44.04
N TYR A 200 -16.26 -5.50 -43.54
CA TYR A 200 -16.21 -6.46 -42.44
C TYR A 200 -16.92 -5.93 -41.20
N TYR A 201 -16.59 -4.70 -40.78
CA TYR A 201 -17.17 -4.11 -39.57
C TYR A 201 -18.65 -3.79 -39.72
N ALA A 202 -19.10 -3.32 -40.89
CA ALA A 202 -20.52 -3.13 -41.18
C ALA A 202 -21.30 -4.44 -41.04
N THR A 203 -20.80 -5.55 -41.62
CA THR A 203 -21.40 -6.89 -41.45
C THR A 203 -21.35 -7.35 -39.99
N ALA A 204 -20.24 -7.14 -39.28
CA ALA A 204 -20.13 -7.51 -37.88
C ALA A 204 -21.11 -6.73 -36.99
N LEU A 205 -21.33 -5.44 -37.24
CA LEU A 205 -22.29 -4.60 -36.51
C LEU A 205 -23.74 -5.01 -36.79
N HIS A 206 -24.05 -5.46 -38.00
CA HIS A 206 -25.35 -6.06 -38.33
C HIS A 206 -25.63 -7.30 -37.48
N GLU A 207 -24.68 -8.25 -37.47
CA GLU A 207 -24.81 -9.47 -36.66
C GLU A 207 -24.82 -9.17 -35.16
N LEU A 208 -24.07 -8.15 -34.73
CA LEU A 208 -24.13 -7.65 -33.36
C LEU A 208 -25.53 -7.08 -33.03
N GLY A 209 -26.17 -6.43 -34.00
CA GLY A 209 -27.57 -6.00 -33.92
C GLY A 209 -28.49 -7.16 -33.57
N HIS A 210 -28.39 -8.28 -34.28
CA HIS A 210 -29.12 -9.51 -33.94
C HIS A 210 -28.74 -10.09 -32.58
N TRP A 211 -27.44 -10.11 -32.27
CA TRP A 211 -26.93 -10.58 -30.99
C TRP A 211 -27.62 -9.84 -29.83
N THR A 212 -27.82 -8.52 -29.89
CA THR A 212 -28.52 -7.80 -28.80
C THR A 212 -29.94 -8.30 -28.52
N GLY A 213 -30.57 -9.05 -29.43
CA GLY A 213 -31.93 -9.57 -29.29
C GLY A 213 -32.09 -10.75 -28.33
N HIS A 214 -31.01 -11.36 -27.84
CA HIS A 214 -31.09 -12.50 -26.90
C HIS A 214 -31.80 -12.16 -25.59
N GLU A 215 -32.33 -13.19 -24.91
CA GLU A 215 -33.15 -13.07 -23.70
C GLU A 215 -32.44 -12.36 -22.53
N LEU A 216 -31.11 -12.47 -22.45
CA LEU A 216 -30.28 -11.80 -21.43
C LEU A 216 -29.99 -10.32 -21.74
N ARG A 217 -30.45 -9.80 -22.88
CA ARG A 217 -30.13 -8.44 -23.38
C ARG A 217 -31.39 -7.63 -23.65
N LEU A 218 -31.72 -7.35 -24.92
CA LEU A 218 -32.93 -6.61 -25.29
C LEU A 218 -34.17 -7.51 -25.45
N ASN A 219 -34.01 -8.84 -25.30
CA ASN A 219 -35.07 -9.84 -25.26
C ASN A 219 -36.13 -9.65 -26.36
N ARG A 220 -35.65 -9.64 -27.62
CA ARG A 220 -36.50 -9.58 -28.81
C ARG A 220 -36.82 -11.01 -29.29
N ASP A 221 -37.91 -11.15 -30.03
CA ASP A 221 -38.32 -12.46 -30.55
C ASP A 221 -37.46 -12.88 -31.75
N LEU A 222 -36.51 -13.78 -31.48
CA LEU A 222 -35.61 -14.39 -32.47
C LEU A 222 -36.01 -15.83 -32.84
N SER A 223 -37.17 -16.31 -32.38
CA SER A 223 -37.59 -17.71 -32.50
C SER A 223 -38.08 -18.12 -33.91
N HIS A 224 -38.21 -17.13 -34.79
CA HIS A 224 -38.82 -17.30 -36.10
C HIS A 224 -37.88 -17.98 -37.11
N PRO A 225 -38.35 -18.98 -37.88
CA PRO A 225 -37.53 -19.66 -38.88
C PRO A 225 -36.98 -18.70 -39.94
N PHE A 226 -35.79 -19.02 -40.46
CA PHE A 226 -35.16 -18.28 -41.55
C PHE A 226 -36.12 -18.08 -42.73
N GLY A 227 -36.22 -16.85 -43.23
CA GLY A 227 -37.09 -16.49 -44.36
C GLY A 227 -38.59 -16.33 -44.02
N SER A 228 -38.99 -16.54 -42.76
CA SER A 228 -40.36 -16.25 -42.31
C SER A 228 -40.61 -14.74 -42.19
N GLU A 229 -41.88 -14.34 -42.09
CA GLU A 229 -42.25 -12.93 -41.89
C GLU A 229 -41.75 -12.38 -40.55
N GLY A 230 -41.83 -13.19 -39.49
CA GLY A 230 -41.30 -12.84 -38.17
C GLY A 230 -39.77 -12.63 -38.20
N TYR A 231 -39.05 -13.48 -38.95
CA TYR A 231 -37.62 -13.30 -39.20
C TYR A 231 -37.34 -12.00 -39.98
N GLY A 232 -38.15 -11.70 -41.00
CA GLY A 232 -38.06 -10.45 -41.77
C GLY A 232 -38.25 -9.18 -40.92
N ARG A 233 -39.07 -9.23 -39.86
CA ARG A 233 -39.24 -8.12 -38.91
C ARG A 233 -37.97 -7.87 -38.09
N GLU A 234 -37.25 -8.91 -37.70
CA GLU A 234 -35.97 -8.77 -36.98
C GLU A 234 -34.85 -8.30 -37.91
N GLU A 235 -34.78 -8.82 -39.14
CA GLU A 235 -33.86 -8.30 -40.17
C GLU A 235 -34.07 -6.81 -40.42
N LEU A 236 -35.32 -6.33 -40.47
CA LEU A 236 -35.60 -4.90 -40.60
C LEU A 236 -35.03 -4.08 -39.43
N ARG A 237 -35.07 -4.61 -38.20
CA ARG A 237 -34.50 -3.94 -37.00
C ARG A 237 -32.99 -3.92 -37.06
N ALA A 238 -32.35 -5.05 -37.37
CA ALA A 238 -30.91 -5.17 -37.46
C ALA A 238 -30.34 -4.30 -38.59
N GLU A 239 -31.01 -4.24 -39.75
CA GLU A 239 -30.62 -3.37 -40.86
C GLU A 239 -30.67 -1.88 -40.51
N ILE A 240 -31.78 -1.43 -39.93
CA ILE A 240 -31.91 -0.03 -39.51
C ILE A 240 -30.86 0.27 -38.44
N ALA A 241 -30.63 -0.64 -37.49
CA ALA A 241 -29.62 -0.46 -36.45
C ALA A 241 -28.19 -0.41 -37.03
N SER A 242 -27.88 -1.27 -38.00
CA SER A 242 -26.61 -1.31 -38.71
C SER A 242 -26.34 0.01 -39.44
N MET A 243 -27.34 0.56 -40.14
CA MET A 243 -27.25 1.87 -40.77
C MET A 243 -27.00 2.98 -39.72
N LEU A 244 -27.74 2.97 -38.60
CA LEU A 244 -27.59 3.98 -37.54
C LEU A 244 -26.21 3.90 -36.87
N LEU A 245 -25.71 2.70 -36.57
CA LEU A 245 -24.39 2.46 -36.01
C LEU A 245 -23.29 2.87 -36.98
N SER A 246 -23.38 2.42 -38.24
CA SER A 246 -22.40 2.75 -39.28
C SER A 246 -22.32 4.25 -39.56
N GLY A 247 -23.46 4.95 -39.55
CA GLY A 247 -23.53 6.40 -39.69
C GLY A 247 -22.94 7.17 -38.50
N GLU A 248 -23.14 6.68 -37.27
CA GLU A 248 -22.54 7.27 -36.07
C GLU A 248 -21.01 7.05 -36.03
N LEU A 249 -20.54 5.91 -36.52
CA LEU A 249 -19.13 5.53 -36.49
C LEU A 249 -18.33 6.06 -37.68
N GLY A 250 -18.98 6.34 -38.81
CA GLY A 250 -18.34 6.83 -40.05
C GLY A 250 -17.76 5.74 -40.95
N ILE A 251 -18.19 4.49 -40.76
CA ILE A 251 -17.61 3.30 -41.41
C ILE A 251 -18.23 3.04 -42.80
N GLY A 252 -19.32 3.73 -43.15
CA GLY A 252 -20.08 3.45 -44.37
C GLY A 252 -21.01 2.24 -44.20
N HIS A 253 -21.99 2.10 -45.09
CA HIS A 253 -23.03 1.07 -45.00
C HIS A 253 -23.20 0.36 -46.35
N ASP A 254 -23.22 -0.98 -46.34
CA ASP A 254 -23.53 -1.80 -47.51
C ASP A 254 -24.83 -2.57 -47.34
N PRO A 255 -25.90 -2.21 -48.06
CA PRO A 255 -27.14 -2.99 -48.05
C PRO A 255 -27.09 -4.20 -49.00
N GLY A 256 -26.02 -4.40 -49.77
CA GLY A 256 -25.94 -5.35 -50.89
C GLY A 256 -26.21 -6.82 -50.54
N GLN A 257 -26.04 -7.23 -49.28
CA GLN A 257 -26.30 -8.61 -48.83
C GLN A 257 -27.76 -8.87 -48.40
N HIS A 258 -28.59 -7.83 -48.23
CA HIS A 258 -29.90 -7.93 -47.56
C HIS A 258 -31.10 -7.63 -48.46
N VAL A 259 -30.86 -7.49 -49.78
CA VAL A 259 -31.92 -7.31 -50.80
C VAL A 259 -32.95 -8.46 -50.79
N ALA A 260 -32.54 -9.65 -50.33
CA ALA A 260 -33.39 -10.83 -50.24
C ALA A 260 -34.64 -10.64 -49.34
N TYR A 261 -34.59 -9.73 -48.36
CA TYR A 261 -35.67 -9.53 -47.37
C TYR A 261 -36.62 -8.37 -47.69
N VAL A 262 -36.32 -7.59 -48.72
CA VAL A 262 -37.07 -6.37 -49.08
C VAL A 262 -38.55 -6.65 -49.32
N ASN A 263 -38.86 -7.77 -49.98
CA ASN A 263 -40.24 -8.18 -50.22
C ASN A 263 -40.98 -8.50 -48.91
N SER A 264 -40.30 -9.15 -47.96
CA SER A 264 -40.85 -9.45 -46.64
C SER A 264 -41.07 -8.17 -45.82
N TRP A 265 -40.18 -7.19 -45.90
CA TRP A 265 -40.36 -5.89 -45.25
C TRP A 265 -41.54 -5.12 -45.84
N ILE A 266 -41.63 -5.03 -47.17
CA ILE A 266 -42.74 -4.36 -47.85
C ILE A 266 -44.08 -4.98 -47.40
N LYS A 267 -44.16 -6.31 -47.37
CA LYS A 267 -45.36 -7.01 -46.92
C LYS A 267 -45.70 -6.68 -45.47
N ALA A 268 -44.74 -6.77 -44.55
CA ALA A 268 -44.96 -6.46 -43.13
C ALA A 268 -45.44 -5.02 -42.92
N LEU A 269 -44.89 -4.05 -43.65
CA LEU A 269 -45.29 -2.64 -43.56
C LEU A 269 -46.65 -2.34 -44.22
N GLN A 270 -47.04 -3.13 -45.23
CA GLN A 270 -48.38 -3.02 -45.84
C GLN A 270 -49.47 -3.58 -44.93
N GLU A 271 -49.17 -4.66 -44.21
CA GLU A 271 -50.10 -5.28 -43.26
C GLU A 271 -50.21 -4.50 -41.95
N ASP A 272 -49.08 -4.00 -41.43
CA ASP A 272 -49.04 -3.13 -40.25
C ASP A 272 -48.14 -1.91 -40.49
N PRO A 273 -48.71 -0.77 -40.90
CA PRO A 273 -47.96 0.47 -41.09
C PRO A 273 -47.30 1.01 -39.82
N THR A 274 -47.67 0.54 -38.62
CA THR A 274 -47.01 0.93 -37.37
C THR A 274 -45.76 0.10 -37.08
N GLU A 275 -45.52 -0.99 -37.81
CA GLU A 275 -44.34 -1.85 -37.61
C GLU A 275 -43.03 -1.09 -37.86
N ILE A 276 -42.98 -0.17 -38.84
CA ILE A 276 -41.78 0.66 -39.06
C ILE A 276 -41.45 1.56 -37.87
N PHE A 277 -42.46 1.98 -37.10
CA PHE A 277 -42.25 2.78 -35.89
C PHE A 277 -41.64 1.93 -34.79
N ARG A 278 -42.09 0.68 -34.64
CA ARG A 278 -41.53 -0.27 -33.67
C ARG A 278 -40.11 -0.67 -34.08
N ALA A 279 -39.91 -1.02 -35.35
CA ALA A 279 -38.60 -1.38 -35.88
C ALA A 279 -37.58 -0.24 -35.71
N ALA A 280 -37.97 1.00 -36.04
CA ALA A 280 -37.11 2.17 -35.82
C ALA A 280 -36.85 2.44 -34.32
N ALA A 281 -37.84 2.24 -33.46
CA ALA A 281 -37.65 2.38 -32.01
C ALA A 281 -36.73 1.30 -31.43
N ASP A 282 -36.86 0.06 -31.90
CA ASP A 282 -35.99 -1.03 -31.47
C ASP A 282 -34.57 -0.88 -32.02
N ALA A 283 -34.42 -0.42 -33.26
CA ALA A 283 -33.11 -0.10 -33.84
C ALA A 283 -32.37 1.00 -33.05
N GLU A 284 -33.08 2.01 -32.57
CA GLU A 284 -32.51 3.01 -31.66
C GLU A 284 -32.08 2.40 -30.33
N LYS A 285 -32.85 1.46 -29.75
CA LYS A 285 -32.44 0.73 -28.55
C LYS A 285 -31.21 -0.14 -28.80
N ILE A 286 -31.12 -0.78 -29.96
CA ILE A 286 -29.94 -1.56 -30.37
C ILE A 286 -28.73 -0.64 -30.43
N GLN A 287 -28.84 0.48 -31.13
CA GLN A 287 -27.77 1.47 -31.24
C GLN A 287 -27.34 1.97 -29.85
N ASP A 288 -28.30 2.40 -29.02
CA ASP A 288 -28.04 2.89 -27.67
C ASP A 288 -27.35 1.83 -26.80
N TYR A 289 -27.82 0.58 -26.86
CA TYR A 289 -27.22 -0.55 -26.14
C TYR A 289 -25.77 -0.79 -26.59
N VAL A 290 -25.54 -0.92 -27.90
CA VAL A 290 -24.22 -1.22 -28.46
C VAL A 290 -23.21 -0.11 -28.17
N LEU A 291 -23.59 1.16 -28.32
CA LEU A 291 -22.72 2.28 -28.01
C LEU A 291 -22.44 2.40 -26.50
N ALA A 292 -23.41 2.04 -25.65
CA ALA A 292 -23.24 2.02 -24.21
C ALA A 292 -22.20 0.98 -23.75
N LEU A 293 -22.01 -0.14 -24.47
CA LEU A 293 -20.99 -1.15 -24.14
C LEU A 293 -19.58 -0.55 -24.21
N SER A 294 -19.26 0.15 -25.31
CA SER A 294 -17.98 0.84 -25.45
C SER A 294 -17.83 1.97 -24.44
N GLN A 295 -18.91 2.72 -24.15
CA GLN A 295 -18.86 3.79 -23.16
C GLN A 295 -18.62 3.25 -21.74
N GLN A 296 -19.26 2.15 -21.36
CA GLN A 296 -19.06 1.48 -20.07
C GLN A 296 -17.64 0.93 -19.95
N GLN A 297 -17.11 0.32 -21.02
CA GLN A 297 -15.72 -0.14 -21.03
C GLN A 297 -14.73 1.03 -20.95
N GLU A 298 -14.97 2.13 -21.69
CA GLU A 298 -14.14 3.33 -21.58
C GLU A 298 -14.21 3.98 -20.19
N ILE A 299 -15.39 3.99 -19.57
CA ILE A 299 -15.56 4.47 -18.19
C ILE A 299 -14.79 3.55 -17.24
N ALA A 300 -14.93 2.22 -17.35
CA ALA A 300 -14.19 1.26 -16.54
C ALA A 300 -12.68 1.41 -16.72
N GLN A 301 -12.18 1.50 -17.95
CA GLN A 301 -10.76 1.74 -18.23
C GLN A 301 -10.28 3.09 -17.72
N LYS A 302 -11.11 4.14 -17.79
CA LYS A 302 -10.80 5.45 -17.21
C LYS A 302 -10.74 5.37 -15.69
N ILE A 303 -11.67 4.65 -15.05
CA ILE A 303 -11.69 4.40 -13.62
C ILE A 303 -10.45 3.61 -13.21
N ASP A 304 -10.15 2.48 -13.87
CA ASP A 304 -8.94 1.68 -13.62
C ASP A 304 -7.67 2.51 -13.78
N LYS A 305 -7.60 3.35 -14.82
CA LYS A 305 -6.47 4.25 -15.04
C LYS A 305 -6.39 5.35 -13.97
N GLN A 306 -7.53 5.91 -13.55
CA GLN A 306 -7.59 6.89 -12.47
C GLN A 306 -7.19 6.27 -11.14
N GLU A 307 -7.60 5.04 -10.87
CA GLU A 307 -7.24 4.27 -9.67
C GLU A 307 -5.77 3.90 -9.67
N ALA A 308 -5.22 3.42 -10.79
CA ALA A 308 -3.79 3.20 -10.95
C ALA A 308 -3.00 4.49 -10.70
N THR A 309 -3.46 5.62 -11.27
CA THR A 309 -2.85 6.94 -11.04
C THR A 309 -2.93 7.33 -9.56
N LYS A 310 -4.08 7.14 -8.91
CA LYS A 310 -4.28 7.45 -7.49
C LYS A 310 -3.41 6.55 -6.61
N MET A 311 -3.29 5.27 -6.95
CA MET A 311 -2.46 4.30 -6.23
C MET A 311 -0.97 4.66 -6.35
N ASP A 312 -0.51 5.06 -7.53
CA ASP A 312 0.85 5.56 -7.71
C ASP A 312 1.09 6.87 -6.95
N GLN A 313 0.10 7.77 -6.92
CA GLN A 313 0.15 8.97 -6.08
C GLN A 313 0.22 8.62 -4.58
N ILE A 314 -0.55 7.64 -4.10
CA ILE A 314 -0.50 7.17 -2.71
C ILE A 314 0.88 6.58 -2.40
N LYS A 315 1.47 5.78 -3.29
CA LYS A 315 2.83 5.25 -3.12
C LYS A 315 3.88 6.35 -3.08
N GLN A 316 3.78 7.34 -3.97
CA GLN A 316 4.66 8.51 -3.97
C GLN A 316 4.50 9.34 -2.70
N ASN A 317 3.27 9.60 -2.27
CA ASN A 317 2.97 10.30 -1.02
C ASN A 317 3.50 9.54 0.19
N THR A 318 3.37 8.21 0.19
CA THR A 318 3.91 7.35 1.25
C THR A 318 5.44 7.42 1.27
N THR A 319 6.09 7.39 0.10
CA THR A 319 7.55 7.54 -0.02
C THR A 319 8.00 8.91 0.47
N ALA A 320 7.31 9.99 0.05
CA ALA A 320 7.59 11.35 0.49
C ALA A 320 7.32 11.54 1.99
N TYR A 321 6.26 10.93 2.51
CA TYR A 321 5.95 10.88 3.93
C TYR A 321 7.10 10.23 4.71
N LEU A 322 7.53 9.03 4.32
CA LEU A 322 8.66 8.34 4.94
C LEU A 322 9.96 9.15 4.91
N LEU A 323 10.21 9.90 3.82
CA LEU A 323 11.38 10.79 3.71
C LEU A 323 11.30 12.04 4.59
N ASN A 324 10.08 12.52 4.88
CA ASN A 324 9.83 13.70 5.71
C ASN A 324 9.65 13.36 7.19
N LEU A 325 9.45 12.09 7.52
CA LEU A 325 9.40 11.62 8.90
C LEU A 325 10.79 11.72 9.56
N SER A 326 10.79 11.90 10.88
CA SER A 326 12.00 11.66 11.65
C SER A 326 12.43 10.20 11.45
N PRO A 327 13.73 9.89 11.46
CA PRO A 327 14.21 8.53 11.21
C PRO A 327 13.57 7.46 12.09
N ASP A 328 13.28 7.80 13.35
CA ASP A 328 12.54 6.95 14.30
C ASP A 328 11.14 6.61 13.77
N LEU A 329 10.39 7.64 13.41
CA LEU A 329 9.02 7.49 12.95
C LEU A 329 8.99 6.83 11.57
N ALA A 330 10.00 7.09 10.72
CA ALA A 330 10.18 6.44 9.42
C ALA A 330 10.45 4.93 9.56
N THR A 331 11.19 4.52 10.59
CA THR A 331 11.45 3.09 10.87
C THR A 331 10.19 2.38 11.36
N ILE A 332 9.44 3.01 12.26
CA ILE A 332 8.15 2.49 12.73
C ILE A 332 7.17 2.40 11.56
N ALA A 333 7.06 3.46 10.76
CA ALA A 333 6.23 3.48 9.56
C ALA A 333 6.64 2.40 8.55
N SER A 334 7.94 2.18 8.33
CA SER A 334 8.44 1.12 7.45
C SER A 334 8.10 -0.28 7.98
N ARG A 335 8.23 -0.51 9.30
CA ARG A 335 7.80 -1.78 9.93
C ARG A 335 6.28 -1.97 9.83
N ASN A 336 5.50 -0.92 10.06
CA ASN A 336 4.04 -0.95 9.93
C ASN A 336 3.62 -1.30 8.50
N ILE A 337 4.25 -0.68 7.50
CA ILE A 337 4.00 -0.99 6.08
C ILE A 337 4.34 -2.45 5.79
N LYS A 338 5.48 -2.94 6.28
CA LYS A 338 5.88 -4.35 6.10
C LYS A 338 4.85 -5.31 6.71
N LEU A 339 4.47 -5.10 7.98
CA LEU A 339 3.52 -5.95 8.67
C LEU A 339 2.11 -5.88 8.06
N LEU A 340 1.68 -4.70 7.60
CA LEU A 340 0.43 -4.55 6.86
C LEU A 340 0.45 -5.33 5.53
N ASN A 341 1.57 -5.32 4.81
CA ASN A 341 1.74 -6.10 3.59
C ASN A 341 1.72 -7.61 3.88
N GLU A 342 2.41 -8.06 4.94
CA GLU A 342 2.40 -9.46 5.37
C GLU A 342 0.98 -9.92 5.75
N LEU A 343 0.22 -9.07 6.45
CA LEU A 343 -1.18 -9.35 6.80
C LEU A 343 -2.14 -9.32 5.60
N THR A 344 -1.75 -8.74 4.46
CA THR A 344 -2.62 -8.64 3.28
C THR A 344 -2.19 -9.52 2.12
N GLN A 345 -1.03 -10.19 2.22
CA GLN A 345 -0.42 -10.95 1.12
C GLN A 345 -1.31 -12.09 0.58
N ASP A 346 -2.07 -12.75 1.45
CA ASP A 346 -2.94 -13.89 1.11
C ASP A 346 -4.32 -13.44 0.57
N MET A 347 -4.60 -12.14 0.59
CA MET A 347 -5.86 -11.57 0.10
C MET A 347 -5.82 -11.36 -1.42
N SER A 348 -7.00 -11.31 -2.05
CA SER A 348 -7.07 -10.99 -3.47
C SER A 348 -6.52 -9.59 -3.73
N LYS A 349 -5.95 -9.35 -4.93
CA LYS A 349 -5.42 -8.03 -5.28
C LYS A 349 -6.49 -6.93 -5.16
N LYS A 350 -7.73 -7.27 -5.48
CA LYS A 350 -8.90 -6.39 -5.35
C LYS A 350 -9.11 -5.95 -3.90
N ASP A 351 -8.99 -6.87 -2.93
CA ASP A 351 -9.20 -6.55 -1.52
C ASP A 351 -8.03 -5.73 -0.94
N GLN A 352 -6.80 -6.04 -1.36
CA GLN A 352 -5.63 -5.22 -1.01
C GLN A 352 -5.80 -3.77 -1.47
N ASP A 353 -6.21 -3.57 -2.73
CA ASP A 353 -6.41 -2.24 -3.31
C ASP A 353 -7.60 -1.52 -2.64
N ALA A 354 -8.68 -2.26 -2.30
CA ALA A 354 -9.81 -1.73 -1.56
C ALA A 354 -9.40 -1.24 -0.15
N ILE A 355 -8.55 -1.98 0.57
CA ILE A 355 -8.04 -1.57 1.89
C ILE A 355 -7.36 -0.20 1.78
N ILE A 356 -6.45 -0.05 0.82
CA ILE A 356 -5.67 1.19 0.65
C ILE A 356 -6.56 2.35 0.22
N LEU A 357 -7.44 2.15 -0.78
CA LEU A 357 -8.29 3.22 -1.32
C LEU A 357 -9.33 3.71 -0.32
N VAL A 358 -9.96 2.80 0.43
CA VAL A 358 -10.94 3.17 1.46
C VAL A 358 -10.26 3.80 2.66
N ALA A 359 -9.09 3.30 3.09
CA ALA A 359 -8.33 3.89 4.17
C ALA A 359 -7.85 5.32 3.84
N ASP A 360 -7.41 5.57 2.61
CA ASP A 360 -7.05 6.90 2.13
C ASP A 360 -8.27 7.85 2.16
N ALA A 361 -9.42 7.42 1.65
CA ALA A 361 -10.66 8.20 1.73
C ALA A 361 -11.08 8.49 3.19
N LEU A 362 -10.95 7.51 4.09
CA LEU A 362 -11.24 7.69 5.51
C LEU A 362 -10.31 8.71 6.17
N LYS A 363 -9.02 8.74 5.81
CA LYS A 363 -8.07 9.79 6.27
C LYS A 363 -8.52 11.18 5.84
N PHE A 364 -8.91 11.34 4.57
CA PHE A 364 -9.39 12.62 4.05
C PHE A 364 -10.69 13.05 4.73
N SER A 365 -11.63 12.12 4.95
CA SER A 365 -12.88 12.42 5.65
C SER A 365 -12.62 12.87 7.09
N ARG A 366 -11.79 12.15 7.84
CA ARG A 366 -11.37 12.52 9.21
C ARG A 366 -10.61 13.86 9.25
N GLY A 367 -9.90 14.21 8.18
CA GLY A 367 -9.20 15.49 8.00
C GLY A 367 -10.06 16.63 7.45
N GLY A 368 -11.35 16.41 7.17
CA GLY A 368 -12.26 17.40 6.59
C GLY A 368 -12.01 17.73 5.11
N GLY A 369 -11.25 16.89 4.40
CA GLY A 369 -10.92 17.05 2.98
C GLY A 369 -12.00 16.57 2.01
N ILE A 370 -12.89 15.68 2.46
CA ILE A 370 -14.08 15.21 1.73
C ILE A 370 -15.27 15.13 2.70
N ASP A 371 -16.49 15.20 2.19
CA ASP A 371 -17.68 15.06 3.04
C ASP A 371 -18.00 13.58 3.37
N ASN A 372 -18.85 13.36 4.38
CA ASN A 372 -19.18 12.01 4.84
C ASN A 372 -19.90 11.16 3.78
N LEU A 373 -20.70 11.79 2.91
CA LEU A 373 -21.42 11.08 1.85
C LEU A 373 -20.44 10.59 0.78
N GLU A 374 -19.45 11.41 0.43
CA GLU A 374 -18.39 11.06 -0.51
C GLU A 374 -17.56 9.86 0.00
N PHE A 375 -17.21 9.82 1.29
CA PHE A 375 -16.55 8.66 1.88
C PHE A 375 -17.42 7.38 1.81
N GLU A 376 -18.70 7.49 2.18
CA GLU A 376 -19.64 6.37 2.17
C GLU A 376 -19.83 5.79 0.75
N GLU A 377 -19.83 6.65 -0.27
CA GLU A 377 -19.87 6.22 -1.68
C GLU A 377 -18.60 5.45 -2.09
N VAL A 378 -17.41 5.92 -1.68
CA VAL A 378 -16.15 5.20 -1.94
C VAL A 378 -16.13 3.84 -1.25
N ALA A 379 -16.55 3.77 0.01
CA ALA A 379 -16.65 2.50 0.74
C ALA A 379 -17.60 1.53 0.03
N LYS A 380 -18.78 2.02 -0.40
CA LYS A 380 -19.77 1.21 -1.12
C LYS A 380 -19.25 0.70 -2.46
N ASP A 381 -18.53 1.53 -3.21
CA ASP A 381 -17.95 1.15 -4.50
C ASP A 381 -16.86 0.07 -4.33
N LYS A 382 -15.95 0.24 -3.37
CA LYS A 382 -14.80 -0.67 -3.19
C LYS A 382 -15.11 -1.95 -2.45
N LEU A 383 -16.00 -1.89 -1.45
CA LEU A 383 -16.33 -3.02 -0.59
C LEU A 383 -17.63 -3.71 -0.98
N GLY A 384 -18.47 -3.04 -1.79
CA GLY A 384 -19.83 -3.48 -2.10
C GLY A 384 -20.87 -3.10 -1.04
N PHE A 385 -20.47 -2.44 0.05
CA PHE A 385 -21.32 -1.98 1.15
C PHE A 385 -20.76 -0.70 1.78
N SER A 386 -21.63 0.12 2.39
CA SER A 386 -21.22 1.38 3.00
C SER A 386 -20.70 1.20 4.44
N ILE A 387 -19.76 2.05 4.84
CA ILE A 387 -19.23 2.17 6.21
C ILE A 387 -19.46 3.61 6.67
N PRO A 388 -19.99 3.87 7.88
CA PRO A 388 -20.20 5.22 8.36
C PRO A 388 -18.87 5.97 8.56
N ALA A 389 -18.82 7.24 8.14
CA ALA A 389 -17.65 8.10 8.35
C ALA A 389 -17.29 8.30 9.84
N SER A 390 -18.28 8.22 10.73
CA SER A 390 -18.11 8.33 12.20
C SER A 390 -17.68 7.02 12.88
N TRP A 391 -17.20 6.04 12.12
CA TRP A 391 -16.71 4.79 12.67
C TRP A 391 -15.41 4.98 13.46
N ASN A 392 -15.41 4.48 14.70
CA ASN A 392 -14.32 4.64 15.65
C ASN A 392 -13.33 3.45 15.69
N GLY A 393 -13.47 2.48 14.78
CA GLY A 393 -12.62 1.28 14.73
C GLY A 393 -13.17 0.06 15.48
N GLN A 394 -14.18 0.19 16.34
CA GLN A 394 -14.74 -0.95 17.07
C GLN A 394 -15.75 -1.75 16.24
N LEU A 395 -15.63 -3.08 16.32
CA LEU A 395 -16.42 -4.06 15.56
C LEU A 395 -16.98 -5.12 16.50
N GLN A 396 -18.18 -5.61 16.19
CA GLN A 396 -18.79 -6.73 16.90
C GLN A 396 -19.47 -7.70 15.93
N ILE A 397 -19.26 -8.99 16.18
CA ILE A 397 -19.93 -10.10 15.50
C ILE A 397 -21.04 -10.61 16.41
N GLN A 398 -22.23 -10.80 15.86
CA GLN A 398 -23.37 -11.38 16.58
C GLN A 398 -24.00 -12.51 15.77
N GLY A 399 -24.26 -13.65 16.42
CA GLY A 399 -25.09 -14.71 15.86
C GLY A 399 -26.58 -14.38 16.01
N ASN A 400 -27.34 -14.48 14.93
CA ASN A 400 -28.72 -14.00 14.87
C ASN A 400 -29.70 -15.03 14.30
N ILE A 401 -30.96 -14.90 14.71
CA ILE A 401 -32.09 -15.70 14.23
C ILE A 401 -33.29 -14.81 13.95
N ILE A 402 -34.08 -15.17 12.93
CA ILE A 402 -35.32 -14.46 12.60
C ILE A 402 -36.48 -15.11 13.34
N GLN A 403 -37.07 -14.39 14.30
CA GLN A 403 -38.27 -14.82 15.01
C GLN A 403 -39.50 -14.14 14.42
N THR A 404 -40.56 -14.91 14.17
CA THR A 404 -41.86 -14.37 13.76
C THR A 404 -42.76 -14.33 14.99
N ASP A 405 -43.30 -13.16 15.32
CA ASP A 405 -44.22 -13.01 16.45
C ASP A 405 -45.63 -13.55 16.12
N GLU A 406 -46.51 -13.53 17.11
CA GLU A 406 -47.90 -14.03 17.01
C GLU A 406 -48.74 -13.29 15.97
N ASN A 407 -48.30 -12.10 15.52
CA ASN A 407 -48.95 -11.28 14.50
C ASN A 407 -48.30 -11.44 13.10
N GLY A 408 -47.29 -12.30 12.95
CA GLY A 408 -46.58 -12.51 11.68
C GLY A 408 -45.43 -11.53 11.42
N ILE A 409 -45.04 -10.70 12.39
CA ILE A 409 -43.94 -9.73 12.25
C ILE A 409 -42.62 -10.44 12.53
N LYS A 410 -41.69 -10.35 11.56
CA LYS A 410 -40.33 -10.88 11.69
C LYS A 410 -39.44 -9.89 12.42
N SER A 411 -38.73 -10.35 13.45
CA SER A 411 -37.72 -9.59 14.19
C SER A 411 -36.42 -10.37 14.27
N ILE A 412 -35.30 -9.66 14.29
CA ILE A 412 -33.97 -10.25 14.47
C ILE A 412 -33.67 -10.26 15.96
N VAL A 413 -33.32 -11.45 16.47
CA VAL A 413 -32.94 -11.66 17.87
C VAL A 413 -31.60 -12.37 17.93
N SER A 414 -30.85 -12.08 19.00
CA SER A 414 -29.59 -12.77 19.27
C SER A 414 -29.85 -14.25 19.52
N ALA A 415 -29.13 -15.13 18.81
CA ALA A 415 -29.27 -16.56 18.99
C ALA A 415 -28.84 -17.02 20.41
N ASP A 416 -27.86 -16.32 21.00
CA ASP A 416 -27.38 -16.57 22.37
C ASP A 416 -28.44 -16.24 23.43
N SER A 417 -29.24 -15.18 23.24
CA SER A 417 -30.24 -14.77 24.24
C SER A 417 -31.39 -15.76 24.37
N ILE A 418 -31.59 -16.60 23.36
CA ILE A 418 -32.58 -17.67 23.36
C ILE A 418 -31.95 -19.07 23.31
N ASN A 419 -30.62 -19.15 23.48
CA ASN A 419 -29.84 -20.39 23.56
C ASN A 419 -30.06 -21.34 22.37
N THR A 420 -30.02 -20.80 21.15
CA THR A 420 -30.15 -21.54 19.88
C THR A 420 -28.96 -21.31 18.95
N GLU A 421 -28.77 -22.21 17.99
CA GLU A 421 -27.79 -22.03 16.90
C GLU A 421 -28.14 -20.81 16.01
N PRO A 422 -27.17 -19.98 15.61
CA PRO A 422 -27.39 -18.85 14.69
C PRO A 422 -27.84 -19.30 13.30
N GLN A 423 -28.79 -18.58 12.69
CA GLN A 423 -29.15 -18.74 11.27
C GLN A 423 -28.22 -17.96 10.35
N PHE A 424 -27.71 -16.82 10.82
CA PHE A 424 -26.76 -15.96 10.11
C PHE A 424 -25.96 -15.14 11.13
N TRP A 425 -24.90 -14.49 10.66
CA TRP A 425 -24.00 -13.70 11.48
C TRP A 425 -24.03 -12.24 11.03
N GLY A 426 -24.25 -11.32 11.97
CA GLY A 426 -24.27 -9.89 11.71
C GLY A 426 -22.98 -9.22 12.15
N VAL A 427 -22.45 -8.33 11.33
CA VAL A 427 -21.33 -7.45 11.70
C VAL A 427 -21.86 -6.04 11.97
N THR A 428 -21.55 -5.53 13.16
CA THR A 428 -21.89 -4.17 13.58
C THR A 428 -20.64 -3.34 13.88
N MET A 429 -20.72 -2.04 13.60
CA MET A 429 -19.66 -1.05 13.81
C MET A 429 -20.09 -0.03 14.86
N GLN A 430 -19.18 0.36 15.76
CA GLN A 430 -19.46 1.43 16.71
C GLN A 430 -19.13 2.81 16.12
N ARG A 431 -20.02 3.77 16.31
CA ARG A 431 -19.82 5.17 15.95
C ARG A 431 -19.21 5.96 17.10
N ASP A 432 -18.74 7.16 16.83
CA ASP A 432 -18.17 8.08 17.83
C ASP A 432 -19.13 8.41 18.99
N ASP A 433 -20.44 8.36 18.75
CA ASP A 433 -21.48 8.54 19.77
C ASP A 433 -21.77 7.27 20.61
N GLN A 434 -20.92 6.25 20.47
CA GLN A 434 -21.01 4.93 21.12
C GLN A 434 -22.18 4.05 20.65
N THR A 435 -22.94 4.45 19.63
CA THR A 435 -24.01 3.63 19.05
C THR A 435 -23.45 2.61 18.06
N PHE A 436 -24.07 1.43 17.99
CA PHE A 436 -23.71 0.39 17.02
C PHE A 436 -24.62 0.45 15.80
N GLN A 437 -24.02 0.40 14.61
CA GLN A 437 -24.71 0.34 13.33
C GLN A 437 -24.49 -1.02 12.67
N TRP A 438 -25.55 -1.56 12.10
CA TRP A 438 -25.51 -2.78 11.28
C TRP A 438 -24.87 -2.51 9.92
N VAL A 439 -23.94 -3.39 9.52
CA VAL A 439 -23.14 -3.22 8.30
C VAL A 439 -23.52 -4.27 7.25
N ARG A 440 -23.44 -5.55 7.62
CA ARG A 440 -23.60 -6.65 6.68
C ARG A 440 -23.98 -7.95 7.39
N ASP A 441 -24.78 -8.75 6.68
CA ASP A 441 -25.12 -10.13 7.03
C ASP A 441 -24.12 -11.09 6.36
N CYS A 442 -23.71 -12.11 7.11
CA CYS A 442 -22.80 -13.17 6.69
C CYS A 442 -23.45 -14.53 6.90
N GLU A 443 -23.23 -15.46 5.97
CA GLU A 443 -23.82 -16.80 6.02
C GLU A 443 -23.11 -17.69 7.05
N SER A 444 -21.87 -17.36 7.40
CA SER A 444 -21.06 -18.11 8.35
C SER A 444 -20.28 -17.22 9.32
N LYS A 445 -19.89 -17.78 10.47
CA LYS A 445 -19.03 -17.12 11.45
C LYS A 445 -17.67 -16.76 10.86
N GLN A 446 -17.15 -17.62 9.99
CA GLN A 446 -15.86 -17.41 9.33
C GLN A 446 -15.93 -16.21 8.38
N GLU A 447 -16.99 -16.12 7.55
CA GLU A 447 -17.19 -14.97 6.67
C GLU A 447 -17.32 -13.66 7.48
N ALA A 448 -18.02 -13.69 8.61
CA ALA A 448 -18.10 -12.53 9.51
C ALA A 448 -16.72 -12.17 10.10
N GLN A 449 -15.89 -13.16 10.43
CA GLN A 449 -14.53 -12.93 10.92
C GLN A 449 -13.62 -12.33 9.84
N ASP A 450 -13.64 -12.89 8.63
CA ASP A 450 -12.86 -12.40 7.49
C ASP A 450 -13.25 -10.96 7.15
N LEU A 451 -14.55 -10.64 7.23
CA LEU A 451 -15.05 -9.27 7.07
C LEU A 451 -14.53 -8.34 8.17
N THR A 452 -14.56 -8.76 9.45
CA THR A 452 -14.01 -7.93 10.53
C THR A 452 -12.50 -7.73 10.42
N ASP A 453 -11.77 -8.72 9.94
CA ASP A 453 -10.32 -8.62 9.68
C ASP A 453 -10.04 -7.59 8.58
N LEU A 454 -10.79 -7.64 7.47
CA LEU A 454 -10.69 -6.67 6.38
C LEU A 454 -11.00 -5.25 6.86
N LEU A 455 -12.06 -5.08 7.65
CA LEU A 455 -12.41 -3.79 8.25
C LEU A 455 -11.30 -3.31 9.19
N ALA A 456 -10.83 -4.15 10.10
CA ALA A 456 -9.74 -3.80 11.02
C ALA A 456 -8.49 -3.32 10.27
N LEU A 457 -8.12 -3.97 9.15
CA LEU A 457 -7.01 -3.53 8.30
C LEU A 457 -7.26 -2.15 7.65
N ILE A 458 -8.49 -1.82 7.28
CA ILE A 458 -8.87 -0.48 6.80
C ILE A 458 -8.67 0.58 7.88
N ASP A 459 -9.16 0.34 9.11
CA ASP A 459 -8.98 1.32 10.20
C ASP A 459 -7.50 1.54 10.52
N VAL A 460 -6.71 0.46 10.52
CA VAL A 460 -5.27 0.54 10.74
C VAL A 460 -4.54 1.24 9.62
N ALA A 461 -4.88 0.95 8.37
CA ALA A 461 -4.30 1.65 7.22
C ALA A 461 -4.69 3.15 7.23
N ALA A 462 -5.87 3.48 7.77
CA ALA A 462 -6.38 4.85 7.94
C ALA A 462 -5.73 5.59 9.13
N GLU A 463 -5.07 4.88 10.05
CA GLU A 463 -4.42 5.46 11.21
C GLU A 463 -3.26 6.39 10.79
N GLN A 464 -3.22 7.59 11.37
CA GLN A 464 -2.20 8.60 11.06
C GLN A 464 -1.04 8.55 12.05
N ASN A 465 -1.30 8.11 13.28
CA ASN A 465 -0.26 7.95 14.29
C ASN A 465 0.44 6.59 14.11
N GLU A 466 1.71 6.60 13.71
CA GLU A 466 2.48 5.38 13.44
C GLU A 466 2.68 4.49 14.68
N HIS A 467 2.64 5.06 15.89
CA HIS A 467 2.68 4.25 17.12
C HIS A 467 1.34 3.55 17.37
N GLU A 468 0.22 4.24 17.19
CA GLU A 468 -1.11 3.63 17.31
C GLU A 468 -1.34 2.59 16.22
N LYS A 469 -0.86 2.87 15.00
CA LYS A 469 -0.86 1.92 13.88
C LYS A 469 -0.09 0.65 14.24
N ALA A 470 1.10 0.78 14.83
CA ALA A 470 1.90 -0.37 15.27
C ALA A 470 1.15 -1.23 16.30
N VAL A 471 0.51 -0.60 17.29
CA VAL A 471 -0.28 -1.31 18.31
C VAL A 471 -1.46 -2.05 17.68
N LYS A 472 -2.22 -1.37 16.81
CA LYS A 472 -3.36 -1.99 16.15
C LYS A 472 -2.93 -3.14 15.22
N LEU A 473 -1.83 -2.98 14.46
CA LEU A 473 -1.26 -4.06 13.63
C LEU A 473 -0.84 -5.27 14.47
N ALA A 474 -0.15 -5.05 15.58
CA ALA A 474 0.25 -6.12 16.49
C ALA A 474 -0.96 -6.86 17.05
N ASN A 475 -2.03 -6.15 17.43
CA ASN A 475 -3.27 -6.77 17.90
C ASN A 475 -3.96 -7.61 16.81
N ILE A 476 -4.01 -7.11 15.57
CA ILE A 476 -4.56 -7.87 14.43
C ILE A 476 -3.72 -9.14 14.20
N HIS A 477 -2.39 -9.00 14.19
CA HIS A 477 -1.46 -10.11 14.01
C HIS A 477 -1.60 -11.16 15.13
N GLU A 478 -1.67 -10.74 16.39
CA GLU A 478 -1.88 -11.63 17.54
C GLU A 478 -3.24 -12.34 17.44
N ASN A 479 -4.32 -11.63 17.11
CA ASN A 479 -5.65 -12.23 16.99
C ASN A 479 -5.70 -13.27 15.87
N ARG A 480 -5.03 -13.03 14.74
CA ARG A 480 -4.91 -14.02 13.67
C ARG A 480 -4.12 -15.25 14.08
N ILE A 481 -3.00 -15.06 14.76
CA ILE A 481 -2.24 -16.18 15.33
C ILE A 481 -3.12 -16.92 16.32
N ARG A 482 -3.78 -16.25 17.27
CA ARG A 482 -4.62 -16.90 18.29
C ARG A 482 -5.77 -17.72 17.68
N ASN A 483 -6.38 -17.23 16.60
CA ASN A 483 -7.52 -17.88 15.95
C ASN A 483 -7.10 -18.87 14.84
N GLY A 484 -5.80 -19.02 14.58
CA GLY A 484 -5.27 -19.94 13.58
C GLY A 484 -5.46 -21.41 13.97
N PRO A 485 -5.86 -22.30 13.04
CA PRO A 485 -6.17 -23.71 13.35
C PRO A 485 -4.96 -24.56 13.77
N ILE A 486 -3.72 -24.04 13.66
CA ILE A 486 -2.46 -24.74 13.91
C ILE A 486 -1.64 -24.05 15.02
N SER A 487 -2.18 -23.01 15.64
CA SER A 487 -1.41 -22.14 16.53
C SER A 487 -1.07 -22.79 17.87
N THR A 488 0.20 -22.67 18.28
CA THR A 488 0.71 -23.26 19.53
C THR A 488 0.84 -22.19 20.62
N GLU A 489 0.89 -22.59 21.90
CA GLU A 489 1.16 -21.66 23.02
C GLU A 489 2.49 -20.88 22.83
N VAL A 490 3.45 -21.48 22.13
CA VAL A 490 4.73 -20.85 21.76
C VAL A 490 4.54 -19.72 20.74
N SER A 491 3.69 -19.93 19.72
CA SER A 491 3.33 -18.91 18.72
C SER A 491 2.63 -17.71 19.35
N ILE A 492 1.78 -17.94 20.35
CA ILE A 492 1.07 -16.88 21.10
C ILE A 492 2.02 -16.14 22.04
N SER A 493 3.00 -16.82 22.65
CA SER A 493 4.02 -16.18 23.47
C SER A 493 5.03 -15.38 22.64
N GLY A 494 5.36 -15.83 21.43
CA GLY A 494 6.27 -15.15 20.50
C GLY A 494 5.73 -13.78 20.06
N ALA A 495 4.43 -13.71 19.72
CA ALA A 495 3.75 -12.46 19.39
C ALA A 495 3.71 -11.46 20.57
N LYS A 496 3.69 -11.93 21.82
CA LYS A 496 3.76 -11.08 23.02
C LYS A 496 5.14 -10.48 23.24
N THR A 497 6.21 -11.15 22.83
CA THR A 497 7.59 -10.65 22.95
C THR A 497 7.93 -9.54 21.97
N GLU A 498 7.23 -9.43 20.83
CA GLU A 498 7.43 -8.34 19.85
C GLU A 498 6.92 -6.97 20.35
N GLN A 499 6.06 -6.94 21.38
CA GLN A 499 5.62 -5.72 22.04
C GLN A 499 6.70 -5.05 22.91
N ASP A 500 7.78 -5.75 23.27
CA ASP A 500 8.79 -5.31 24.25
C ASP A 500 10.10 -4.82 23.61
N ASP A 501 10.13 -4.61 22.29
CA ASP A 501 11.35 -4.21 21.57
C ASP A 501 11.77 -2.77 21.95
N ASP A 502 13.01 -2.61 22.44
CA ASP A 502 13.68 -1.40 22.96
C ASP A 502 13.70 -0.19 21.96
N ASN A 503 13.09 -0.31 20.77
CA ASN A 503 13.21 0.58 19.62
C ASN A 503 11.99 1.49 19.34
N ALA A 504 10.82 1.26 19.96
CA ALA A 504 9.57 1.97 19.64
C ALA A 504 9.02 2.85 20.79
N ARG A 505 9.84 3.20 21.79
CA ARG A 505 9.39 4.00 22.96
C ARG A 505 9.12 5.45 22.57
N GLN A 506 7.94 5.97 22.89
CA GLN A 506 7.63 7.40 22.78
C GLN A 506 8.04 8.11 24.07
N TYR A 507 9.16 8.83 24.06
CA TYR A 507 9.68 9.51 25.24
C TYR A 507 8.91 10.79 25.56
N LEU A 508 8.74 11.03 26.86
CA LEU A 508 7.98 12.14 27.44
C LEU A 508 8.92 13.11 28.16
N ILE A 509 8.65 14.40 27.99
CA ILE A 509 9.29 15.48 28.75
C ILE A 509 8.49 15.67 30.04
N VAL A 510 8.77 14.82 31.04
CA VAL A 510 8.09 14.88 32.34
C VAL A 510 8.96 15.61 33.35
N PRO A 511 8.58 16.83 33.78
CA PRO A 511 9.26 17.54 34.85
C PRO A 511 9.26 16.68 36.12
N TYR A 512 10.32 16.77 36.92
CA TYR A 512 10.46 15.91 38.10
C TYR A 512 9.29 16.06 39.10
N THR A 513 8.72 17.26 39.19
CA THR A 513 7.54 17.60 40.01
C THR A 513 6.25 16.92 39.54
N GLU A 514 6.15 16.52 38.28
CA GLU A 514 4.94 15.96 37.66
C GLU A 514 5.03 14.45 37.40
N LYS A 515 6.12 13.80 37.85
CA LYS A 515 6.39 12.37 37.62
C LYS A 515 5.28 11.43 38.12
N ASP A 516 4.64 11.75 39.24
CA ASP A 516 3.60 10.89 39.82
C ASP A 516 2.27 11.02 39.05
N LEU A 517 2.02 12.19 38.44
CA LEU A 517 0.89 12.42 37.54
C LEU A 517 1.12 11.70 36.20
N ALA A 518 2.32 11.82 35.62
CA ALA A 518 2.64 11.09 34.40
C ALA A 518 2.58 9.57 34.61
N LYS A 519 3.10 9.08 35.75
CA LYS A 519 3.06 7.65 36.10
C LYS A 519 1.64 7.11 36.32
N SER A 520 0.74 7.90 36.91
CA SER A 520 -0.67 7.52 37.07
C SER A 520 -1.46 7.56 35.77
N ALA A 521 -1.04 8.38 34.81
CA ALA A 521 -1.53 8.38 33.43
C ALA A 521 -0.90 7.29 32.53
N GLY A 522 -0.06 6.42 33.10
CA GLY A 522 0.51 5.25 32.42
C GLY A 522 1.94 5.40 31.89
N ALA A 523 2.64 6.50 32.18
CA ALA A 523 4.05 6.65 31.83
C ALA A 523 4.96 5.65 32.58
N ARG A 524 6.00 5.16 31.90
CA ARG A 524 7.00 4.21 32.39
C ARG A 524 8.40 4.83 32.33
N TRP A 525 9.33 4.31 33.14
CA TRP A 525 10.70 4.84 33.24
C TRP A 525 11.70 3.91 32.55
N ASP A 526 12.43 4.45 31.59
CA ASP A 526 13.56 3.77 30.96
C ASP A 526 14.83 3.97 31.80
N LYS A 527 15.34 2.89 32.39
CA LYS A 527 16.55 2.92 33.21
C LYS A 527 17.84 3.13 32.41
N LYS A 528 17.89 2.74 31.12
CA LYS A 528 19.07 2.92 30.25
C LYS A 528 19.12 4.35 29.73
N ALA A 529 18.00 4.84 29.19
CA ALA A 529 17.88 6.18 28.63
C ALA A 529 17.70 7.27 29.70
N HIS A 530 17.41 6.89 30.95
CA HIS A 530 17.07 7.78 32.06
C HIS A 530 15.91 8.73 31.72
N ALA A 531 14.91 8.25 30.97
CA ALA A 531 13.81 9.06 30.43
C ALA A 531 12.45 8.39 30.68
N TRP A 532 11.39 9.20 30.80
CA TRP A 532 10.02 8.71 30.85
C TRP A 532 9.53 8.40 29.45
N TYR A 533 8.72 7.35 29.28
CA TYR A 533 8.09 6.98 28.01
C TYR A 533 6.64 6.54 28.21
N VAL A 534 5.85 6.56 27.14
CA VAL A 534 4.45 6.10 27.15
C VAL A 534 4.40 4.59 27.36
N GLY A 535 3.69 4.12 28.40
CA GLY A 535 3.47 2.69 28.66
C GLY A 535 2.36 2.10 27.79
N SER A 536 2.32 0.76 27.67
CA SER A 536 1.37 0.03 26.82
C SER A 536 -0.12 0.21 27.15
N GLU A 537 -0.46 0.60 28.38
CA GLU A 537 -1.83 0.86 28.84
C GLU A 537 -2.07 2.35 29.15
N ALA A 538 -1.23 3.24 28.61
CA ALA A 538 -1.27 4.65 28.96
C ALA A 538 -2.41 5.41 28.27
N ASP A 539 -3.03 6.33 29.00
CA ASP A 539 -4.00 7.26 28.44
C ASP A 539 -3.25 8.41 27.74
N ILE A 540 -3.17 8.31 26.42
CA ILE A 540 -2.46 9.27 25.57
C ILE A 540 -3.07 10.67 25.69
N GLN A 541 -4.39 10.81 25.85
CA GLN A 541 -5.04 12.12 25.98
C GLN A 541 -4.56 12.85 27.24
N THR A 542 -4.39 12.12 28.34
CA THR A 542 -3.88 12.69 29.59
C THR A 542 -2.38 13.01 29.52
N LEU A 543 -1.61 12.25 28.73
CA LEU A 543 -0.17 12.42 28.55
C LEU A 543 0.22 13.47 27.50
N GLN A 544 -0.73 13.96 26.67
CA GLN A 544 -0.47 14.88 25.57
C GLN A 544 0.39 16.10 25.97
N ARG A 545 0.23 16.61 27.20
CA ARG A 545 0.96 17.80 27.69
C ARG A 545 2.48 17.59 27.84
N TRP A 546 2.94 16.34 27.99
CA TRP A 546 4.35 16.00 28.15
C TRP A 546 4.99 15.46 26.86
N LEU A 547 4.23 15.44 25.76
CA LEU A 547 4.78 15.11 24.46
C LEU A 547 5.75 16.22 24.00
N PRO A 548 6.89 15.87 23.39
CA PRO A 548 7.89 16.85 22.94
C PRO A 548 7.34 17.98 22.06
N GLU A 549 6.27 17.71 21.33
CA GLU A 549 5.60 18.62 20.39
C GLU A 549 4.72 19.66 21.10
N ASN A 550 4.26 19.36 22.33
CA ASN A 550 3.27 20.14 23.07
C ASN A 550 3.86 20.92 24.25
N VAL A 551 5.15 20.76 24.52
CA VAL A 551 5.85 21.56 25.54
C VAL A 551 6.21 22.92 24.95
N SER A 552 5.57 23.97 25.46
CA SER A 552 5.74 25.36 24.99
C SER A 552 7.17 25.85 25.23
N ARG A 553 7.86 26.25 24.15
CA ARG A 553 9.22 26.82 24.17
C ARG A 553 9.19 28.27 24.67
N GLN A 554 8.94 28.49 25.95
CA GLN A 554 9.08 29.83 26.52
C GLN A 554 10.53 30.06 26.94
N GLN A 555 11.30 30.67 26.04
CA GLN A 555 12.55 31.35 26.39
C GLN A 555 12.18 32.75 26.90
N GLU A 556 12.12 32.93 28.21
CA GLU A 556 12.08 34.29 28.76
C GLU A 556 13.44 34.97 28.54
N PRO A 557 13.50 36.25 28.13
CA PRO A 557 14.76 36.94 27.92
C PRO A 557 15.48 37.06 29.26
N ALA A 558 16.62 36.37 29.39
CA ALA A 558 17.50 36.48 30.55
C ALA A 558 17.96 37.94 30.69
N ILE A 559 17.87 38.48 31.92
CA ILE A 559 18.51 39.75 32.28
C ILE A 559 20.00 39.60 31.96
N ASP A 560 20.60 40.57 31.27
CA ASP A 560 22.02 40.55 30.94
C ASP A 560 22.84 40.37 32.24
N PRO A 561 23.64 39.30 32.36
CA PRO A 561 24.49 39.04 33.53
C PRO A 561 25.33 40.26 33.97
N HIS A 562 25.76 41.10 33.03
CA HIS A 562 26.49 42.33 33.35
C HIS A 562 25.64 43.32 34.16
N VAL A 563 24.37 43.48 33.82
CA VAL A 563 23.44 44.41 34.46
C VAL A 563 23.07 43.92 35.86
N GLU A 564 22.74 42.64 36.00
CA GLU A 564 22.36 42.02 37.28
C GLU A 564 23.50 42.12 38.32
N PHE A 565 24.74 41.83 37.89
CA PHE A 565 25.88 41.92 38.78
C PHE A 565 26.28 43.37 39.10
N ALA A 566 26.09 44.30 38.15
CA ALA A 566 26.31 45.73 38.40
C ALA A 566 25.37 46.26 39.49
N GLU A 567 24.10 45.85 39.47
CA GLU A 567 23.12 46.21 40.50
C GLU A 567 23.48 45.63 41.86
N LEU A 568 23.94 44.38 41.91
CA LEU A 568 24.46 43.77 43.15
C LEU A 568 25.63 44.56 43.72
N LEU A 569 26.60 44.97 42.89
CA LEU A 569 27.72 45.79 43.34
C LEU A 569 27.24 47.16 43.88
N ARG A 570 26.31 47.83 43.20
CA ARG A 570 25.73 49.10 43.68
C ARG A 570 25.01 48.93 45.01
N ALA A 571 24.21 47.88 45.16
CA ALA A 571 23.49 47.57 46.39
C ALA A 571 24.43 47.29 47.58
N GLN A 572 25.65 46.80 47.31
CA GLN A 572 26.69 46.60 48.32
C GLN A 572 27.58 47.83 48.55
N GLY A 573 27.15 49.00 48.07
CA GLY A 573 27.82 50.29 48.28
C GLY A 573 29.02 50.52 47.36
N CYS A 574 29.14 49.81 46.22
CA CYS A 574 30.13 50.11 45.21
C CYS A 574 29.70 51.26 44.29
N LEU A 575 30.65 52.13 43.97
CA LEU A 575 30.48 53.12 42.91
C LEU A 575 30.80 52.44 41.57
N VAL A 576 29.75 51.97 40.89
CA VAL A 576 29.86 51.31 39.58
C VAL A 576 29.82 52.36 38.47
N ASP A 577 31.00 52.89 38.13
CA ASP A 577 31.28 53.80 37.01
C ASP A 577 32.35 53.24 36.05
N GLY A 578 32.51 53.84 34.87
CA GLY A 578 33.45 53.37 33.84
C GLY A 578 33.13 51.98 33.28
N ASN A 579 34.15 51.20 32.87
CA ASN A 579 34.00 49.86 32.28
C ASN A 579 33.68 48.74 33.30
N HIS A 580 33.10 49.06 34.47
CA HIS A 580 32.71 48.07 35.47
C HIS A 580 31.21 47.69 35.37
N PRO A 581 30.84 46.41 35.57
CA PRO A 581 31.69 45.27 35.91
C PRO A 581 32.34 44.60 34.69
N VAL A 582 33.67 44.44 34.73
CA VAL A 582 34.46 43.55 33.85
C VAL A 582 34.25 42.08 34.24
N MET A 583 33.79 41.24 33.32
CA MET A 583 33.46 39.82 33.55
C MET A 583 34.38 38.86 32.78
N ASP A 584 35.69 39.04 32.94
CA ASP A 584 36.75 38.30 32.26
C ASP A 584 37.35 37.16 33.11
N GLY A 585 36.73 36.85 34.24
CA GLY A 585 37.22 35.89 35.23
C GLY A 585 38.42 36.35 36.05
N SER A 586 38.88 37.59 35.85
CA SER A 586 40.01 38.17 36.60
C SER A 586 39.55 39.04 37.77
N LYS A 587 40.45 39.25 38.73
CA LYS A 587 40.19 40.04 39.94
C LYS A 587 40.24 41.54 39.63
N ASN A 588 39.10 42.21 39.80
CA ASN A 588 38.92 43.62 39.52
C ASN A 588 38.72 44.44 40.81
N ARG A 589 39.30 45.65 40.88
CA ARG A 589 39.20 46.55 42.05
C ARG A 589 38.21 47.68 41.78
N ILE A 590 37.31 47.93 42.72
CA ILE A 590 36.24 48.92 42.62
C ILE A 590 36.19 49.82 43.86
N LYS A 591 35.75 51.07 43.67
CA LYS A 591 35.54 52.01 44.77
C LYS A 591 34.28 51.66 45.53
N VAL A 592 34.31 51.83 46.85
CA VAL A 592 33.14 51.72 47.73
C VAL A 592 32.85 53.06 48.39
N GLU A 593 31.61 53.28 48.79
CA GLU A 593 31.17 54.49 49.47
C GLU A 593 32.02 54.75 50.73
N GLY A 594 32.58 55.96 50.83
CA GLY A 594 33.52 56.36 51.89
C GLY A 594 35.02 56.23 51.55
N ASP A 595 35.39 55.72 50.38
CA ASP A 595 36.78 55.70 49.89
C ASP A 595 37.33 57.12 49.63
N LYS A 596 38.59 57.38 50.02
CA LYS A 596 39.27 58.65 49.71
C LYS A 596 39.69 58.69 48.24
N SER A 597 40.05 59.89 47.73
CA SER A 597 40.51 60.04 46.34
C SER A 597 41.69 59.12 46.03
N GLY A 598 41.49 58.16 45.10
CA GLY A 598 42.48 57.16 44.69
C GLY A 598 42.35 55.79 45.36
N GLU A 599 41.58 55.66 46.43
CA GLU A 599 41.37 54.41 47.16
C GLU A 599 40.30 53.53 46.48
N LYS A 600 40.49 52.19 46.48
CA LYS A 600 39.55 51.18 45.93
C LYS A 600 39.42 50.01 46.90
N SER A 601 38.58 50.13 47.93
CA SER A 601 38.50 49.13 49.01
C SER A 601 37.68 47.88 48.65
N GLY A 602 36.91 47.89 47.55
CA GLY A 602 36.19 46.73 47.05
C GLY A 602 36.99 45.92 46.02
N PHE A 603 36.76 44.61 45.95
CA PHE A 603 37.15 43.81 44.79
C PHE A 603 36.07 42.80 44.42
N TYR A 604 36.05 42.42 43.15
CA TYR A 604 35.19 41.36 42.65
C TYR A 604 35.89 40.52 41.57
N VAL A 605 35.34 39.34 41.31
CA VAL A 605 35.67 38.46 40.17
C VAL A 605 34.34 38.04 39.57
N ALA A 606 34.20 38.09 38.25
CA ALA A 606 32.99 37.63 37.56
C ALA A 606 33.34 36.95 36.24
N HIS A 607 32.59 35.91 35.91
CA HIS A 607 32.80 34.97 34.81
C HIS A 607 31.54 34.90 33.94
N LEU A 608 31.73 34.83 32.62
CA LEU A 608 30.67 34.54 31.64
C LEU A 608 30.73 33.10 31.10
N ASP A 609 31.78 32.35 31.43
CA ASP A 609 31.94 30.96 31.00
C ASP A 609 31.10 29.99 31.84
N GLY A 610 30.33 29.13 31.16
CA GLY A 610 29.39 28.21 31.82
C GLY A 610 28.13 28.91 32.31
N HIS A 611 27.84 28.83 33.62
CA HIS A 611 26.75 29.56 34.27
C HIS A 611 27.33 30.87 34.83
N PRO A 612 26.97 32.06 34.32
CA PRO A 612 27.60 33.30 34.74
C PRO A 612 27.56 33.48 36.26
N ALA A 613 28.72 33.73 36.86
CA ALA A 613 28.89 33.72 38.31
C ALA A 613 29.95 34.73 38.73
N GLY A 614 29.85 35.20 39.97
CA GLY A 614 30.75 36.20 40.49
C GLY A 614 30.88 36.17 42.01
N TYR A 615 31.90 36.86 42.48
CA TYR A 615 32.22 37.02 43.88
C TYR A 615 32.63 38.45 44.15
N PHE A 616 32.11 39.05 45.23
CA PHE A 616 32.42 40.40 45.66
C PHE A 616 32.84 40.41 47.13
N LYS A 617 33.80 41.29 47.46
CA LYS A 617 34.20 41.60 48.83
C LYS A 617 34.45 43.08 49.03
N ASN A 618 33.84 43.66 50.06
CA ASN A 618 34.14 44.99 50.57
C ASN A 618 35.13 44.87 51.74
N ASN A 619 36.40 45.27 51.56
CA ASN A 619 37.41 45.14 52.62
C ASN A 619 37.27 46.18 53.74
N ARG A 620 36.38 47.17 53.60
CA ARG A 620 36.14 48.19 54.62
C ARG A 620 35.04 47.78 55.60
N THR A 621 33.96 47.20 55.09
CA THR A 621 32.84 46.70 55.91
C THR A 621 32.97 45.22 56.26
N GLY A 622 33.85 44.49 55.58
CA GLY A 622 34.03 43.04 55.73
C GLY A 622 32.95 42.19 55.04
N ILE A 623 32.01 42.81 54.33
CA ILE A 623 30.91 42.12 53.66
C ILE A 623 31.43 41.38 52.42
N GLU A 624 31.03 40.11 52.30
CA GLU A 624 31.32 39.25 51.16
C GLU A 624 30.02 38.74 50.55
N THR A 625 29.96 38.60 49.23
CA THR A 625 28.76 38.11 48.52
C THR A 625 29.17 37.25 47.33
N ARG A 626 28.55 36.08 47.20
CA ARG A 626 28.63 35.23 46.00
C ARG A 626 27.38 35.44 45.16
N TRP A 627 27.56 35.59 43.86
CA TRP A 627 26.51 35.82 42.88
C TRP A 627 26.56 34.75 41.79
N LYS A 628 25.38 34.37 41.30
CA LYS A 628 25.17 33.52 40.13
C LYS A 628 23.98 34.13 39.37
N ALA A 629 24.08 34.24 38.06
CA ALA A 629 23.05 34.88 37.25
C ALA A 629 21.70 34.17 37.43
N LYS A 630 20.67 34.93 37.76
CA LYS A 630 19.32 34.40 37.91
C LYS A 630 18.73 34.18 36.52
N GLY A 631 18.42 32.91 36.21
CA GLY A 631 17.88 32.49 34.91
C GLY A 631 18.73 31.48 34.13
N TYR A 632 19.90 31.07 34.64
CA TYR A 632 20.83 30.17 33.93
C TYR A 632 20.91 28.74 34.52
N SER A 633 20.00 28.34 35.40
CA SER A 633 19.83 26.95 35.82
C SER A 633 18.69 26.35 35.01
N LEU A 634 18.98 25.30 34.22
CA LEU A 634 17.95 24.56 33.49
C LEU A 634 16.83 24.22 34.47
N THR A 635 15.61 24.68 34.19
CA THR A 635 14.45 24.30 35.00
C THR A 635 14.26 22.78 34.96
N ASP A 636 13.48 22.21 35.87
CA ASP A 636 13.26 20.76 35.85
C ASP A 636 12.57 20.31 34.55
N GLU A 637 11.79 21.20 33.94
CA GLU A 637 11.22 21.09 32.59
C GLU A 637 12.33 21.04 31.52
N GLN A 638 13.31 21.95 31.56
CA GLN A 638 14.40 22.03 30.59
C GLN A 638 15.41 20.86 30.73
N LYS A 639 15.60 20.31 31.93
CA LYS A 639 16.40 19.08 32.12
C LYS A 639 15.67 17.86 31.59
N ALA A 640 14.37 17.73 31.86
CA ALA A 640 13.55 16.67 31.30
C ALA A 640 13.52 16.74 29.77
N GLU A 641 13.47 17.95 29.21
CA GLU A 641 13.56 18.19 27.77
C GLU A 641 14.90 17.71 27.20
N LEU A 642 16.02 18.09 27.80
CA LEU A 642 17.34 17.73 27.29
C LEU A 642 17.62 16.21 27.37
N ILE A 643 17.13 15.54 28.42
CA ILE A 643 17.21 14.09 28.58
C ILE A 643 16.33 13.37 27.56
N ALA A 644 15.08 13.82 27.38
CA ALA A 644 14.18 13.28 26.37
C ALA A 644 14.73 13.51 24.95
N GLN A 645 15.28 14.69 24.65
CA GLN A 645 15.92 15.00 23.37
C GLN A 645 17.17 14.14 23.13
N ALA A 646 17.98 13.87 24.16
CA ALA A 646 19.13 12.97 24.05
C ALA A 646 18.68 11.52 23.77
N ALA A 647 17.62 11.07 24.44
CA ALA A 647 17.01 9.75 24.22
C ALA A 647 16.42 9.61 22.81
N ILE A 648 15.65 10.61 22.36
CA ILE A 648 15.08 10.70 21.00
C ILE A 648 16.21 10.75 19.95
N LYS A 649 17.28 11.51 20.19
CA LYS A 649 18.42 11.58 19.26
C LYS A 649 19.18 10.25 19.20
N GLN A 650 19.28 9.54 20.31
CA GLN A 650 19.89 8.21 20.37
C GLN A 650 19.02 7.17 19.65
N GLN A 651 17.69 7.24 19.82
CA GLN A 651 16.73 6.42 19.10
C GLN A 651 16.83 6.69 17.59
N ASN A 652 16.76 7.96 17.16
CA ASN A 652 16.85 8.35 15.74
C ASN A 652 18.13 7.84 15.10
N ARG A 653 19.28 7.97 15.77
CA ARG A 653 20.54 7.40 15.27
C ARG A 653 20.49 5.89 15.11
N LYS A 654 19.83 5.18 16.03
CA LYS A 654 19.65 3.72 15.97
C LYS A 654 18.70 3.32 14.83
N ALA A 655 17.65 4.11 14.60
CA ALA A 655 16.70 3.95 13.50
C ALA A 655 17.34 4.24 12.12
N GLU A 656 18.09 5.34 11.98
CA GLU A 656 18.92 5.64 10.80
C GLU A 656 19.90 4.51 10.51
N GLN A 657 20.57 4.02 11.56
CA GLN A 657 21.50 2.90 11.45
C GLN A 657 20.79 1.61 10.99
N GLN A 658 19.58 1.34 11.50
CA GLN A 658 18.78 0.18 11.10
C GLN A 658 18.31 0.27 9.65
N ALA A 659 17.83 1.44 9.20
CA ALA A 659 17.44 1.68 7.81
C ALA A 659 18.63 1.52 6.86
N LEU A 660 19.81 2.01 7.27
CA LEU A 660 21.06 1.80 6.55
C LEU A 660 21.42 0.31 6.47
N HIS A 661 21.28 -0.44 7.56
CA HIS A 661 21.52 -1.89 7.57
C HIS A 661 20.62 -2.63 6.56
N ILE A 662 19.33 -2.30 6.50
CA ILE A 662 18.37 -2.92 5.57
C ILE A 662 18.79 -2.63 4.11
N LYS A 663 19.05 -1.36 3.80
CA LYS A 663 19.49 -0.96 2.45
C LYS A 663 20.76 -1.69 2.00
N ILE A 664 21.70 -1.89 2.93
CA ILE A 664 22.95 -2.61 2.66
C ILE A 664 22.71 -4.11 2.49
N ALA A 665 21.85 -4.71 3.31
CA ALA A 665 21.46 -6.11 3.22
C ALA A 665 20.87 -6.43 1.83
N ASP A 666 19.92 -5.62 1.36
CA ASP A 666 19.29 -5.80 0.03
C ASP A 666 20.32 -5.75 -1.10
N ALA A 667 21.25 -4.79 -1.05
CA ALA A 667 22.31 -4.66 -2.05
C ALA A 667 23.27 -5.86 -2.03
N ILE A 668 23.64 -6.35 -0.83
CA ILE A 668 24.50 -7.54 -0.66
C ILE A 668 23.79 -8.78 -1.18
N GLN A 669 22.50 -8.93 -0.94
CA GLN A 669 21.72 -10.05 -1.43
C GLN A 669 21.66 -10.07 -2.96
N ALA A 670 21.46 -8.91 -3.59
CA ALA A 670 21.54 -8.77 -5.05
C ALA A 670 22.94 -9.12 -5.59
N LEU A 671 24.02 -8.71 -4.92
CA LEU A 671 25.38 -9.08 -5.28
C LEU A 671 25.60 -10.59 -5.20
N LEU A 672 25.19 -11.24 -4.10
CA LEU A 672 25.40 -12.67 -3.90
C LEU A 672 24.63 -13.52 -4.92
N ALA A 673 23.48 -13.04 -5.40
CA ALA A 673 22.68 -13.73 -6.42
C ALA A 673 23.41 -13.83 -7.77
N ILE A 674 24.18 -12.80 -8.14
CA ILE A 674 24.93 -12.76 -9.40
C ILE A 674 26.39 -13.24 -9.25
N ALA A 675 26.88 -13.33 -8.01
CA ALA A 675 28.28 -13.65 -7.74
C ALA A 675 28.61 -15.11 -8.11
N PRO A 676 29.69 -15.35 -8.90
CA PRO A 676 30.13 -16.70 -9.23
C PRO A 676 30.59 -17.46 -7.97
N SER A 677 30.42 -18.79 -7.98
CA SER A 677 30.93 -19.65 -6.90
C SER A 677 32.46 -19.61 -6.83
N ALA A 678 33.00 -19.66 -5.61
CA ALA A 678 34.43 -19.77 -5.40
C ALA A 678 34.95 -21.16 -5.79
N ASP A 679 36.14 -21.20 -6.36
CA ASP A 679 36.85 -22.46 -6.63
C ASP A 679 37.90 -22.74 -5.53
N SER A 680 38.36 -24.00 -5.46
CA SER A 680 39.43 -24.41 -4.56
C SER A 680 40.80 -23.81 -4.93
N GLU A 681 40.91 -23.16 -6.09
CA GLU A 681 42.15 -22.59 -6.59
C GLU A 681 42.43 -21.19 -6.04
N HIS A 682 41.45 -20.55 -5.42
CA HIS A 682 41.59 -19.24 -4.79
C HIS A 682 42.76 -19.22 -3.78
N PRO A 683 43.69 -18.24 -3.86
CA PRO A 683 44.92 -18.23 -3.06
C PRO A 683 44.72 -18.39 -1.55
N TYR A 684 43.70 -17.73 -0.98
CA TYR A 684 43.38 -17.85 0.43
C TYR A 684 42.96 -19.27 0.84
N LEU A 685 42.12 -19.93 0.02
CA LEU A 685 41.61 -21.27 0.33
C LEU A 685 42.73 -22.31 0.25
N LYS A 686 43.64 -22.15 -0.73
CA LYS A 686 44.86 -22.96 -0.82
C LYS A 686 45.79 -22.79 0.37
N ASP A 687 46.08 -21.55 0.77
CA ASP A 687 46.95 -21.27 1.92
C ASP A 687 46.36 -21.83 3.23
N LYS A 688 45.04 -21.71 3.39
CA LYS A 688 44.34 -22.18 4.58
C LYS A 688 43.89 -23.62 4.54
N HIS A 689 44.08 -24.33 3.43
CA HIS A 689 43.53 -25.68 3.20
C HIS A 689 42.02 -25.77 3.50
N ALA A 690 41.29 -24.68 3.24
CA ALA A 690 39.86 -24.59 3.48
C ALA A 690 39.07 -24.94 2.21
N ARG A 691 37.91 -25.59 2.37
CA ARG A 691 37.00 -25.89 1.26
C ARG A 691 36.30 -24.60 0.79
N PRO A 692 35.92 -24.48 -0.50
CA PRO A 692 35.17 -23.34 -0.99
C PRO A 692 33.71 -23.33 -0.50
N GLY A 693 33.08 -24.49 -0.29
CA GLY A 693 31.69 -24.56 0.19
C GLY A 693 30.72 -23.77 -0.69
N ASP A 694 29.93 -22.90 -0.06
CA ASP A 694 28.98 -21.97 -0.67
C ASP A 694 29.55 -20.55 -0.89
N LEU A 695 30.85 -20.35 -0.65
CA LEU A 695 31.51 -19.07 -0.87
C LEU A 695 31.37 -18.59 -2.31
N ARG A 696 31.27 -17.27 -2.47
CA ARG A 696 31.21 -16.61 -3.78
C ARG A 696 32.46 -15.77 -4.03
N ILE A 697 32.63 -15.27 -5.25
CA ILE A 697 33.70 -14.35 -5.63
C ILE A 697 33.05 -13.04 -6.10
N VAL A 698 33.66 -11.89 -5.75
CA VAL A 698 33.23 -10.59 -6.29
C VAL A 698 33.34 -10.62 -7.83
N PRO A 699 32.23 -10.36 -8.57
CA PRO A 699 32.22 -10.37 -10.03
C PRO A 699 33.28 -9.46 -10.67
N GLN A 700 33.58 -9.73 -11.94
CA GLN A 700 34.52 -8.91 -12.72
C GLN A 700 33.91 -7.58 -13.19
N ASN A 701 32.60 -7.45 -13.24
CA ASN A 701 31.92 -6.21 -13.60
C ASN A 701 30.65 -6.01 -12.75
N ALA A 702 30.15 -4.78 -12.72
CA ALA A 702 28.95 -4.41 -11.99
C ALA A 702 27.71 -4.31 -12.91
N ASP A 703 27.83 -4.71 -14.18
CA ASP A 703 26.80 -4.49 -15.22
C ASP A 703 25.49 -5.24 -14.92
N ASP A 704 25.58 -6.36 -14.19
CA ASP A 704 24.44 -7.18 -13.80
C ASP A 704 23.84 -6.77 -12.43
N LEU A 705 24.39 -5.72 -11.78
CA LEU A 705 23.78 -5.14 -10.58
C LEU A 705 22.67 -4.14 -10.98
N PRO A 706 21.65 -3.96 -10.12
CA PRO A 706 20.66 -2.90 -10.31
C PRO A 706 21.30 -1.52 -10.51
N THR A 707 20.74 -0.70 -11.40
CA THR A 707 21.29 0.62 -11.78
C THR A 707 21.45 1.57 -10.58
N ASP A 708 20.61 1.40 -9.56
CA ASP A 708 20.59 2.16 -8.31
C ASP A 708 21.39 1.50 -7.17
N SER A 709 22.13 0.42 -7.45
CA SER A 709 22.93 -0.28 -6.46
C SER A 709 24.01 0.61 -5.84
N ILE A 710 24.08 0.57 -4.51
CA ILE A 710 25.13 1.21 -3.70
C ILE A 710 26.46 0.46 -3.77
N ILE A 711 26.51 -0.72 -4.39
CA ILE A 711 27.75 -1.51 -4.54
C ILE A 711 28.45 -1.11 -5.83
N LYS A 712 29.74 -0.81 -5.73
CA LYS A 712 30.63 -0.56 -6.86
C LYS A 712 31.79 -1.54 -6.82
N ILE A 713 32.25 -2.00 -7.98
CA ILE A 713 33.33 -2.99 -8.10
C ILE A 713 34.49 -2.36 -8.84
N GLY A 714 35.68 -2.40 -8.24
CA GLY A 714 36.93 -1.98 -8.87
C GLY A 714 37.84 -3.17 -9.19
N GLN A 715 38.57 -3.10 -10.31
CA GLN A 715 39.45 -4.19 -10.77
C GLN A 715 40.76 -4.25 -9.99
N ASN A 716 41.20 -3.13 -9.43
CA ASN A 716 42.47 -3.01 -8.74
C ASN A 716 42.42 -1.91 -7.68
N TRP A 717 43.46 -1.83 -6.85
CA TRP A 717 43.51 -0.90 -5.72
C TRP A 717 43.39 0.58 -6.14
N GLN A 718 43.89 0.97 -7.33
CA GLN A 718 43.83 2.35 -7.81
C GLN A 718 42.40 2.72 -8.18
N GLU A 719 41.69 1.83 -8.85
CA GLU A 719 40.29 1.99 -9.21
C GLU A 719 39.38 1.94 -7.99
N VAL A 720 39.60 1.00 -7.07
CA VAL A 720 38.87 0.95 -5.80
C VAL A 720 39.04 2.25 -5.02
N LYS A 721 40.26 2.81 -4.98
CA LYS A 721 40.51 4.09 -4.33
C LYS A 721 39.73 5.23 -5.01
N ARG A 722 39.80 5.33 -6.34
CA ARG A 722 39.06 6.33 -7.12
C ARG A 722 37.55 6.23 -6.90
N LEU A 723 36.99 5.02 -6.97
CA LEU A 723 35.56 4.79 -6.78
C LEU A 723 35.08 5.19 -5.38
N ARG A 724 35.90 5.01 -4.34
CA ARG A 724 35.60 5.46 -2.97
C ARG A 724 35.62 6.99 -2.85
N GLU A 725 36.53 7.66 -3.56
CA GLU A 725 36.61 9.12 -3.58
C GLU A 725 35.46 9.75 -4.38
N GLU A 726 35.06 9.13 -5.50
CA GLU A 726 33.95 9.57 -6.35
C GLU A 726 32.57 9.26 -5.76
N ASN A 727 32.45 8.18 -4.97
CA ASN A 727 31.18 7.70 -4.41
C ASN A 727 31.33 7.43 -2.90
N PRO A 728 31.37 8.47 -2.05
CA PRO A 728 31.66 8.34 -0.62
C PRO A 728 30.61 7.51 0.14
N ASP A 729 29.37 7.46 -0.35
CA ASP A 729 28.26 6.74 0.27
C ASP A 729 28.07 5.30 -0.29
N SER A 730 28.95 4.85 -1.19
CA SER A 730 28.89 3.52 -1.82
C SER A 730 29.81 2.50 -1.16
N ILE A 731 29.43 1.23 -1.24
CA ILE A 731 30.27 0.10 -0.83
C ILE A 731 31.14 -0.30 -2.01
N VAL A 732 32.45 -0.09 -1.90
CA VAL A 732 33.39 -0.41 -2.97
C VAL A 732 34.16 -1.69 -2.66
N LEU A 733 33.93 -2.71 -3.48
CA LEU A 733 34.54 -4.03 -3.40
C LEU A 733 35.60 -4.23 -4.51
N THR A 734 36.54 -5.15 -4.29
CA THR A 734 37.57 -5.49 -5.28
C THR A 734 37.17 -6.75 -6.02
N ALA A 735 37.20 -6.73 -7.35
CA ALA A 735 36.94 -7.91 -8.17
C ALA A 735 37.89 -9.06 -7.79
N GLY A 736 37.36 -10.29 -7.70
CA GLY A 736 38.14 -11.47 -7.36
C GLY A 736 38.31 -11.76 -5.86
N ASP A 737 37.93 -10.85 -4.96
CA ASP A 737 37.90 -11.15 -3.52
C ASP A 737 36.82 -12.21 -3.21
N LEU A 738 37.07 -13.08 -2.23
CA LEU A 738 36.03 -14.02 -1.76
C LEU A 738 34.96 -13.27 -0.99
N LEU A 739 33.72 -13.74 -1.12
CA LEU A 739 32.53 -13.26 -0.41
C LEU A 739 32.03 -14.34 0.54
N LEU A 740 32.03 -14.02 1.82
CA LEU A 740 31.50 -14.85 2.91
C LEU A 740 30.26 -14.15 3.49
N ALA A 741 29.08 -14.68 3.19
CA ALA A 741 27.81 -14.11 3.61
C ALA A 741 27.63 -14.20 5.13
N ALA A 742 27.13 -13.14 5.76
CA ALA A 742 26.82 -13.09 7.18
C ALA A 742 25.30 -13.03 7.37
N GLN A 743 24.74 -14.09 7.92
CA GLN A 743 23.32 -14.28 8.17
C GLN A 743 22.99 -14.25 9.65
N ASP A 744 21.75 -13.94 9.99
CA ASP A 744 21.23 -14.06 11.35
C ASP A 744 20.63 -15.45 11.61
N ILE A 745 19.97 -15.59 12.77
CA ILE A 745 19.29 -16.82 13.16
C ILE A 745 18.10 -17.18 12.26
N ASP A 746 17.59 -16.27 11.44
CA ASP A 746 16.43 -16.46 10.57
C ASP A 746 16.82 -16.61 9.10
N ASP A 747 18.09 -16.95 8.83
CA ASP A 747 18.68 -17.09 7.50
C ASP A 747 18.70 -15.78 6.66
N GLN A 748 18.44 -14.62 7.27
CA GLN A 748 18.51 -13.33 6.58
C GLN A 748 19.96 -12.85 6.51
N ILE A 749 20.43 -12.51 5.31
CA ILE A 749 21.78 -11.97 5.09
C ILE A 749 21.77 -10.47 5.40
N TRP A 750 22.64 -10.04 6.31
CA TRP A 750 22.76 -8.63 6.72
C TRP A 750 24.10 -7.99 6.39
N SER A 751 25.11 -8.81 6.10
CA SER A 751 26.46 -8.36 5.80
C SER A 751 27.21 -9.38 4.95
N VAL A 752 28.39 -8.99 4.50
CA VAL A 752 29.34 -9.86 3.81
C VAL A 752 30.75 -9.51 4.27
N GLN A 753 31.54 -10.54 4.56
CA GLN A 753 32.98 -10.41 4.77
C GLN A 753 33.68 -10.70 3.44
N THR A 754 34.50 -9.76 2.98
CA THR A 754 35.41 -9.99 1.86
C THR A 754 36.75 -10.53 2.36
N ILE A 755 37.31 -11.51 1.65
CA ILE A 755 38.63 -12.06 1.94
C ILE A 755 39.51 -11.93 0.70
N GLN A 756 40.56 -11.13 0.83
CA GLN A 756 41.52 -10.89 -0.24
C GLN A 756 42.44 -12.10 -0.45
N PRO A 757 43.07 -12.24 -1.63
CA PRO A 757 44.11 -13.26 -1.86
C PRO A 757 45.27 -13.22 -0.85
N SER A 758 45.55 -12.05 -0.27
CA SER A 758 46.57 -11.86 0.78
C SER A 758 46.14 -12.38 2.16
N GLY A 759 44.87 -12.75 2.32
CA GLY A 759 44.26 -13.13 3.60
C GLY A 759 43.71 -11.97 4.43
N ALA A 760 43.79 -10.73 3.93
CA ALA A 760 43.14 -9.59 4.59
C ALA A 760 41.61 -9.72 4.52
N LYS A 761 40.93 -9.50 5.66
CA LYS A 761 39.48 -9.68 5.80
C LYS A 761 38.83 -8.35 6.15
N LEU A 762 37.78 -7.98 5.42
CA LEU A 762 37.06 -6.73 5.63
C LEU A 762 35.55 -6.98 5.58
N PHE A 763 34.78 -6.25 6.36
CA PHE A 763 33.33 -6.25 6.22
C PHE A 763 32.87 -5.11 5.32
N ALA A 764 31.73 -5.30 4.65
CA ALA A 764 31.05 -4.22 3.97
C ALA A 764 30.80 -3.04 4.93
N SER A 765 31.24 -1.84 4.54
CA SER A 765 31.12 -0.66 5.40
C SER A 765 29.66 -0.35 5.72
N GLY A 766 29.37 0.02 6.96
CA GLY A 766 28.01 0.35 7.41
C GLY A 766 27.05 -0.84 7.54
N SER A 767 27.48 -2.07 7.23
CA SER A 767 26.65 -3.29 7.37
C SER A 767 26.57 -3.80 8.81
N ARG A 768 25.59 -4.68 9.09
CA ARG A 768 25.38 -5.26 10.42
C ARG A 768 26.18 -6.57 10.57
N LYS A 769 27.35 -6.49 11.21
CA LYS A 769 28.16 -7.66 11.57
C LYS A 769 27.67 -8.35 12.85
N GLU A 770 27.29 -7.56 13.85
CA GLU A 770 26.94 -8.10 15.17
C GLU A 770 25.72 -9.02 15.08
N ASN A 771 25.73 -10.11 15.86
CA ASN A 771 24.66 -11.13 15.88
C ASN A 771 24.51 -11.92 14.57
N ASN A 772 25.39 -11.71 13.59
CA ASN A 772 25.40 -12.45 12.34
C ASN A 772 26.59 -13.41 12.29
N PHE A 773 26.44 -14.50 11.56
CA PHE A 773 27.39 -15.60 11.46
C PHE A 773 27.32 -16.25 10.08
N HIS A 774 28.19 -17.21 9.80
CA HIS A 774 28.14 -18.02 8.59
C HIS A 774 28.12 -19.51 8.93
N VAL A 775 27.35 -20.30 8.18
CA VAL A 775 27.21 -21.74 8.42
C VAL A 775 28.12 -22.51 7.47
N VAL A 776 29.23 -23.03 8.00
CA VAL A 776 30.20 -23.79 7.21
C VAL A 776 29.79 -25.26 7.12
N GLY A 777 29.85 -25.83 5.92
CA GLY A 777 29.60 -27.26 5.68
C GLY A 777 28.11 -27.64 5.61
N ASN A 778 27.20 -26.68 5.41
CA ASN A 778 25.76 -26.90 5.27
C ASN A 778 25.33 -27.43 3.89
N ASN A 779 26.24 -27.55 2.92
CA ASN A 779 25.95 -27.97 1.54
C ASN A 779 24.79 -27.19 0.87
N GLY A 780 24.63 -25.90 1.21
CA GLY A 780 23.56 -25.05 0.68
C GLY A 780 22.19 -25.23 1.35
N GLN A 781 22.13 -25.90 2.51
CA GLN A 781 20.92 -26.00 3.33
C GLN A 781 20.79 -24.82 4.30
N GLY A 782 19.55 -24.40 4.59
CA GLY A 782 19.26 -23.36 5.60
C GLY A 782 19.66 -23.77 7.03
N LEU A 783 19.71 -22.81 7.94
CA LEU A 783 20.25 -22.97 9.30
C LEU A 783 19.59 -24.11 10.07
N GLU A 784 18.26 -24.20 10.06
CA GLU A 784 17.54 -25.22 10.83
C GLU A 784 17.90 -26.64 10.38
N ALA A 785 17.96 -26.88 9.07
CA ALA A 785 18.38 -28.16 8.52
C ALA A 785 19.83 -28.48 8.91
N ALA A 786 20.73 -27.51 8.80
CA ALA A 786 22.13 -27.66 9.16
C ALA A 786 22.29 -28.03 10.65
N ILE A 787 21.62 -27.31 11.56
CA ILE A 787 21.69 -27.54 13.01
C ILE A 787 21.05 -28.88 13.41
N ASN A 788 20.01 -29.32 12.70
CA ASN A 788 19.35 -30.60 12.97
C ASN A 788 20.22 -31.81 12.65
N THR A 789 21.09 -31.73 11.65
CA THR A 789 22.05 -32.81 11.32
C THR A 789 23.16 -32.96 12.35
N ALA A 790 23.48 -31.90 13.10
CA ALA A 790 24.55 -31.90 14.10
C ALA A 790 24.05 -32.32 15.50
N PRO A 791 24.79 -33.15 16.24
CA PRO A 791 24.45 -33.52 17.61
C PRO A 791 24.65 -32.38 18.63
N THR A 792 25.40 -31.34 18.24
CA THR A 792 25.82 -30.21 19.08
C THR A 792 26.15 -29.03 18.16
N ILE A 793 25.82 -27.80 18.58
CA ILE A 793 26.18 -26.58 17.84
C ILE A 793 27.63 -26.25 18.17
N VAL A 794 28.50 -26.21 17.16
CA VAL A 794 29.90 -25.81 17.32
C VAL A 794 30.06 -24.43 16.69
N ILE A 795 30.62 -23.50 17.46
CA ILE A 795 30.86 -22.12 17.03
C ILE A 795 32.36 -21.85 17.10
N ALA A 796 32.94 -21.38 15.99
CA ALA A 796 34.34 -21.01 15.89
C ALA A 796 34.50 -19.53 15.51
N GLU A 797 35.66 -18.96 15.81
CA GLU A 797 35.93 -17.54 15.55
C GLU A 797 35.97 -17.22 14.05
N GLY A 798 36.74 -17.94 13.25
CA GLY A 798 36.92 -17.66 11.82
C GLY A 798 36.49 -18.79 10.88
N TYR A 799 36.28 -18.46 9.60
CA TYR A 799 35.87 -19.42 8.57
C TYR A 799 36.80 -20.63 8.43
N ALA A 800 38.12 -20.42 8.33
CA ALA A 800 39.08 -21.54 8.14
C ALA A 800 39.07 -22.51 9.34
N THR A 801 38.95 -21.98 10.56
CA THR A 801 38.82 -22.77 11.79
C THR A 801 37.49 -23.53 11.80
N ALA A 802 36.38 -22.87 11.44
CA ALA A 802 35.07 -23.50 11.32
C ALA A 802 35.06 -24.62 10.27
N ASP A 803 35.68 -24.40 9.11
CA ASP A 803 35.78 -25.41 8.05
C ASP A 803 36.63 -26.61 8.48
N THR A 804 37.77 -26.37 9.13
CA THR A 804 38.62 -27.43 9.69
C THR A 804 37.83 -28.29 10.69
N LEU A 805 37.06 -27.66 11.57
CA LEU A 805 36.21 -28.35 12.54
C LEU A 805 35.09 -29.12 11.83
N SER A 806 34.45 -28.53 10.83
CA SER A 806 33.43 -29.20 10.02
C SER A 806 33.99 -30.43 9.30
N GLN A 807 35.20 -30.34 8.73
CA GLN A 807 35.89 -31.47 8.11
C GLN A 807 36.22 -32.59 9.13
N ALA A 808 36.66 -32.23 10.34
CA ALA A 808 37.00 -33.20 11.38
C ALA A 808 35.77 -33.93 11.95
N LEU A 809 34.62 -33.25 11.98
CA LEU A 809 33.40 -33.70 12.64
C LEU A 809 32.35 -34.28 11.68
N ASP A 810 32.43 -33.95 10.39
CA ASP A 810 31.48 -34.34 9.34
C ASP A 810 30.05 -33.78 9.53
N TYR A 811 29.93 -32.59 10.13
CA TYR A 811 28.66 -31.85 10.23
C TYR A 811 28.89 -30.32 10.25
N PRO A 812 27.82 -29.50 10.12
CA PRO A 812 27.96 -28.04 9.99
C PRO A 812 28.52 -27.36 11.24
N VAL A 813 29.30 -26.29 11.03
CA VAL A 813 29.93 -25.47 12.09
C VAL A 813 29.68 -23.98 11.83
N ILE A 814 29.42 -23.21 12.88
CA ILE A 814 29.15 -21.77 12.78
C ILE A 814 30.46 -20.98 12.87
N ALA A 815 30.69 -20.07 11.93
CA ALA A 815 31.75 -19.08 12.00
C ALA A 815 31.19 -17.73 12.49
N ALA A 816 31.66 -17.24 13.63
CA ALA A 816 31.23 -15.98 14.24
C ALA A 816 31.99 -14.74 13.74
N PHE A 817 32.95 -14.94 12.83
CA PHE A 817 33.84 -13.95 12.22
C PHE A 817 34.96 -13.35 13.10
N ASP A 818 34.68 -13.06 14.36
CA ASP A 818 35.66 -12.58 15.34
C ASP A 818 35.28 -12.87 16.79
N SER A 819 36.28 -12.84 17.69
CA SER A 819 36.11 -13.10 19.13
C SER A 819 35.10 -12.19 19.81
N GLY A 820 34.92 -10.95 19.36
CA GLY A 820 33.95 -10.02 19.93
C GLY A 820 32.49 -10.40 19.63
N ASN A 821 32.25 -11.14 18.55
CA ASN A 821 30.92 -11.56 18.12
C ASN A 821 30.54 -12.96 18.67
N LEU A 822 31.50 -13.76 19.14
CA LEU A 822 31.26 -15.10 19.72
C LEU A 822 30.15 -15.12 20.78
N PRO A 823 30.16 -14.26 21.83
CA PRO A 823 29.14 -14.32 22.87
C PRO A 823 27.74 -13.95 22.37
N LYS A 824 27.66 -13.07 21.36
CA LYS A 824 26.39 -12.61 20.78
C LYS A 824 25.74 -13.72 19.97
N VAL A 825 26.50 -14.32 19.05
CA VAL A 825 26.06 -15.45 18.21
C VAL A 825 25.70 -16.67 19.06
N ALA A 826 26.51 -16.99 20.08
CA ALA A 826 26.22 -18.09 20.98
C ALA A 826 24.88 -17.91 21.69
N LYS A 827 24.63 -16.70 22.21
CA LYS A 827 23.39 -16.38 22.92
C LYS A 827 22.16 -16.53 22.02
N ASP A 828 22.18 -15.94 20.84
CA ASP A 828 21.04 -16.01 19.91
C ASP A 828 20.73 -17.46 19.50
N LEU A 829 21.78 -18.26 19.22
CA LEU A 829 21.61 -19.68 18.89
C LEU A 829 21.12 -20.51 20.08
N HIS A 830 21.53 -20.18 21.31
CA HIS A 830 21.04 -20.85 22.52
C HIS A 830 19.57 -20.56 22.79
N GLU A 831 19.15 -19.30 22.60
CA GLU A 831 17.75 -18.90 22.75
C GLU A 831 16.85 -19.59 21.71
N LYS A 832 17.30 -19.68 20.45
CA LYS A 832 16.55 -20.38 19.39
C LYS A 832 16.57 -21.90 19.53
N TYR A 833 17.69 -22.48 19.98
CA TYR A 833 17.88 -23.93 20.11
C TYR A 833 18.25 -24.33 21.55
N PRO A 834 17.38 -24.11 22.54
CA PRO A 834 17.70 -24.32 23.97
C PRO A 834 17.98 -25.79 24.33
N HIS A 835 17.59 -26.73 23.46
CA HIS A 835 17.79 -28.16 23.64
C HIS A 835 19.09 -28.68 23.00
N LYS A 836 19.77 -27.86 22.19
CA LYS A 836 21.01 -28.23 21.53
C LYS A 836 22.18 -27.72 22.37
N PRO A 837 23.09 -28.59 22.82
CA PRO A 837 24.29 -28.14 23.52
C PRO A 837 25.16 -27.28 22.60
N ILE A 838 25.93 -26.35 23.18
CA ILE A 838 26.81 -25.44 22.45
C ILE A 838 28.26 -25.62 22.89
N ILE A 839 29.15 -25.75 21.90
CA ILE A 839 30.60 -25.75 22.07
C ILE A 839 31.18 -24.50 21.38
N ILE A 840 32.03 -23.78 22.10
CA ILE A 840 32.78 -22.64 21.57
C ILE A 840 34.23 -23.07 21.33
N ALA A 841 34.63 -23.18 20.08
CA ALA A 841 36.01 -23.45 19.68
C ALA A 841 36.75 -22.11 19.52
N GLY A 842 37.50 -21.74 20.55
CA GLY A 842 38.24 -20.48 20.59
C GLY A 842 39.70 -20.63 20.18
N ASP A 843 40.29 -19.52 19.74
CA ASP A 843 41.72 -19.41 19.45
C ASP A 843 42.51 -19.23 20.76
N ASP A 844 43.68 -19.87 20.86
CA ASP A 844 44.58 -19.75 22.02
C ASP A 844 45.80 -18.88 21.67
N ASP A 845 45.58 -17.56 21.67
CA ASP A 845 46.57 -16.53 21.30
C ASP A 845 47.65 -16.31 22.36
N HIS A 846 48.42 -17.34 22.67
CA HIS A 846 49.44 -17.33 23.73
C HIS A 846 50.48 -16.20 23.55
N HIS A 847 50.80 -15.81 22.32
CA HIS A 847 51.72 -14.70 22.04
C HIS A 847 51.16 -13.33 22.48
N LEU A 848 49.85 -13.10 22.37
CA LEU A 848 49.20 -11.86 22.81
C LEU A 848 49.13 -11.78 24.34
N ALA A 849 48.93 -12.93 25.02
CA ALA A 849 49.01 -13.01 26.47
C ALA A 849 50.37 -12.54 27.02
N SER A 850 51.46 -12.93 26.35
CA SER A 850 52.83 -12.55 26.72
C SER A 850 53.17 -11.08 26.42
N THR A 851 52.45 -10.43 25.50
CA THR A 851 52.77 -9.07 25.02
C THR A 851 51.83 -7.99 25.57
N LEU A 852 50.53 -8.30 25.71
CA LEU A 852 49.46 -7.38 26.13
C LEU A 852 48.86 -7.75 27.50
N GLY A 853 49.27 -8.86 28.10
CA GLY A 853 48.74 -9.35 29.37
C GLY A 853 47.31 -9.92 29.31
N LYS A 854 46.75 -10.10 28.12
CA LYS A 854 45.40 -10.62 27.87
C LYS A 854 45.39 -11.60 26.70
N ASN A 855 44.48 -12.58 26.73
CA ASN A 855 44.23 -13.51 25.62
C ASN A 855 42.78 -13.34 25.14
N PRO A 856 42.51 -12.41 24.20
CA PRO A 856 41.15 -12.03 23.82
C PRO A 856 40.33 -13.20 23.26
N GLY A 857 40.91 -14.04 22.38
CA GLY A 857 40.23 -15.22 21.81
C GLY A 857 39.78 -16.19 22.91
N LYS A 858 40.68 -16.50 23.85
CA LYS A 858 40.39 -17.38 24.98
C LYS A 858 39.38 -16.81 25.97
N GLU A 859 39.55 -15.55 26.36
CA GLU A 859 38.65 -14.85 27.30
C GLU A 859 37.23 -14.77 26.74
N LYS A 860 37.07 -14.42 25.46
CA LYS A 860 35.76 -14.32 24.81
C LYS A 860 35.10 -15.66 24.55
N ALA A 861 35.86 -16.69 24.21
CA ALA A 861 35.32 -18.04 24.08
C ALA A 861 34.78 -18.58 25.42
N LEU A 862 35.49 -18.31 26.52
CA LEU A 862 35.03 -18.66 27.88
C LEU A 862 33.80 -17.86 28.30
N GLU A 863 33.77 -16.55 28.01
CA GLU A 863 32.60 -15.69 28.24
C GLU A 863 31.36 -16.19 27.47
N ALA A 864 31.53 -16.49 26.19
CA ALA A 864 30.47 -17.02 25.33
C ALA A 864 29.93 -18.35 25.86
N ALA A 865 30.80 -19.29 26.23
CA ALA A 865 30.41 -20.57 26.80
C ALA A 865 29.64 -20.39 28.13
N SER A 866 30.06 -19.44 28.98
CA SER A 866 29.39 -19.16 30.25
C SER A 866 27.98 -18.57 30.08
N PHE A 867 27.68 -17.84 29.00
CA PHE A 867 26.35 -17.26 28.79
C PHE A 867 25.29 -18.28 28.34
N VAL A 868 25.71 -19.44 27.83
CA VAL A 868 24.84 -20.43 27.21
C VAL A 868 24.91 -21.80 27.87
N ASP A 869 25.50 -21.85 29.08
CA ASP A 869 25.83 -23.09 29.79
C ASP A 869 26.56 -24.12 28.89
N GLY A 870 27.42 -23.60 27.99
CA GLY A 870 28.18 -24.35 27.01
C GLY A 870 29.60 -24.68 27.44
N VAL A 871 30.41 -25.21 26.52
CA VAL A 871 31.81 -25.59 26.80
C VAL A 871 32.76 -24.92 25.82
N ALA A 872 33.78 -24.23 26.35
CA ALA A 872 34.87 -23.70 25.53
C ALA A 872 35.98 -24.75 25.34
N VAL A 873 36.48 -24.89 24.13
CA VAL A 873 37.57 -25.81 23.77
C VAL A 873 38.64 -25.05 22.99
N PHE A 874 39.90 -25.39 23.25
CA PHE A 874 41.09 -24.74 22.69
C PHE A 874 42.03 -25.80 22.09
N PRO A 875 42.77 -25.48 21.02
CA PRO A 875 43.68 -26.43 20.39
C PRO A 875 44.87 -26.75 21.30
N VAL A 876 45.15 -28.04 21.47
CA VAL A 876 46.34 -28.52 22.18
C VAL A 876 47.36 -29.02 21.17
N PHE A 877 48.52 -28.36 21.12
CA PHE A 877 49.62 -28.68 20.21
C PHE A 877 50.64 -29.65 20.81
N ALA A 878 51.51 -30.23 19.98
CA ALA A 878 52.62 -31.03 20.50
C ALA A 878 53.60 -30.14 21.31
N PRO A 879 54.39 -30.72 22.23
CA PRO A 879 55.29 -29.95 23.09
C PRO A 879 56.17 -28.97 22.29
N ASN A 880 56.21 -27.70 22.71
CA ASN A 880 56.95 -26.59 22.10
C ASN A 880 56.49 -26.11 20.71
N GLU A 881 55.50 -26.72 20.05
CA GLU A 881 55.04 -26.27 18.73
C GLU A 881 54.34 -24.92 18.78
N GLN A 882 53.48 -24.71 19.79
CA GLN A 882 52.71 -23.46 19.94
C GLN A 882 53.63 -22.23 20.02
N ILE A 883 54.75 -22.32 20.74
CA ILE A 883 55.71 -21.23 20.91
C ILE A 883 56.64 -21.11 19.69
N SER A 884 57.21 -22.22 19.23
CA SER A 884 58.22 -22.22 18.16
C SER A 884 57.66 -21.89 16.78
N LYS A 885 56.43 -22.32 16.48
CA LYS A 885 55.76 -22.10 15.19
C LYS A 885 54.66 -21.03 15.26
N LYS A 886 54.41 -20.44 16.45
CA LYS A 886 53.37 -19.43 16.71
C LYS A 886 51.97 -19.90 16.29
N LEU A 887 51.62 -21.14 16.62
CA LEU A 887 50.31 -21.72 16.30
C LEU A 887 49.28 -21.29 17.35
N ASN A 888 48.03 -21.02 16.94
CA ASN A 888 47.00 -20.52 17.86
C ASN A 888 45.61 -21.12 17.66
N ASP A 889 45.26 -21.62 16.47
CA ASP A 889 43.90 -22.09 16.15
C ASP A 889 43.85 -23.59 15.77
N PHE A 890 42.64 -24.14 15.60
CA PHE A 890 42.45 -25.53 15.17
C PHE A 890 42.87 -25.78 13.71
N ASN A 891 42.85 -24.75 12.86
CA ASN A 891 43.31 -24.84 11.47
C ASN A 891 44.83 -25.06 11.40
N ASP A 892 45.59 -24.42 12.29
CA ASP A 892 47.01 -24.60 12.48
C ASP A 892 47.33 -25.98 13.08
N LEU A 893 46.50 -26.48 14.01
CA LEU A 893 46.63 -27.84 14.54
C LEU A 893 46.44 -28.88 13.44
N ALA A 894 45.49 -28.67 12.53
CA ALA A 894 45.25 -29.59 11.41
C ALA A 894 46.37 -29.59 10.37
N ASN A 895 46.90 -28.41 10.02
CA ASN A 895 47.74 -28.25 8.82
C ASN A 895 49.23 -28.00 9.10
N LYS A 896 49.60 -27.49 10.29
CA LYS A 896 51.00 -27.08 10.61
C LYS A 896 51.61 -27.84 11.78
N SER A 897 50.79 -28.43 12.65
CA SER A 897 51.26 -29.34 13.71
C SER A 897 51.55 -30.72 13.14
N MET A 898 52.52 -31.41 13.74
CA MET A 898 52.76 -32.84 13.46
C MET A 898 51.59 -33.75 13.84
N LEU A 899 50.64 -33.26 14.65
CA LEU A 899 49.50 -34.03 15.14
C LEU A 899 48.35 -34.14 14.10
N GLY A 900 48.24 -33.15 13.21
CA GLY A 900 47.31 -33.16 12.07
C GLY A 900 45.81 -33.14 12.43
N ILE A 901 44.98 -33.28 11.40
CA ILE A 901 43.50 -33.25 11.51
C ILE A 901 42.94 -34.32 12.46
N GLU A 902 43.60 -35.48 12.58
CA GLU A 902 43.21 -36.55 13.50
C GLU A 902 43.26 -36.11 14.98
N ALA A 903 44.14 -35.17 15.32
CA ALA A 903 44.17 -34.59 16.65
C ALA A 903 43.01 -33.62 16.88
N VAL A 904 42.59 -32.86 15.87
CA VAL A 904 41.38 -32.02 15.94
C VAL A 904 40.16 -32.91 16.20
N LYS A 905 40.01 -33.98 15.41
CA LYS A 905 38.93 -34.97 15.56
C LYS A 905 38.88 -35.58 16.96
N ARG A 906 40.05 -35.94 17.52
CA ARG A 906 40.13 -36.49 18.88
C ARG A 906 39.77 -35.45 19.95
N GLN A 907 40.30 -34.24 19.85
CA GLN A 907 40.13 -33.19 20.86
C GLN A 907 38.67 -32.70 20.91
N ILE A 908 38.05 -32.41 19.76
CA ILE A 908 36.68 -31.90 19.73
C ILE A 908 35.65 -33.03 19.78
N GLY A 909 35.88 -34.13 19.05
CA GLY A 909 34.95 -35.26 19.00
C GLY A 909 34.68 -35.88 20.38
N SER A 910 35.71 -36.00 21.22
CA SER A 910 35.54 -36.49 22.60
C SER A 910 34.68 -35.57 23.49
N VAL A 911 34.76 -34.25 23.26
CA VAL A 911 33.94 -33.27 23.98
C VAL A 911 32.49 -33.31 23.51
N VAL A 912 32.28 -33.41 22.18
CA VAL A 912 30.94 -33.55 21.57
C VAL A 912 30.23 -34.79 22.09
N GLU A 913 30.90 -35.95 22.09
CA GLU A 913 30.33 -37.21 22.60
C GLU A 913 29.89 -37.08 24.06
N LYS A 914 30.76 -36.53 24.91
CA LYS A 914 30.50 -36.35 26.34
C LYS A 914 29.30 -35.44 26.59
N ILE A 915 29.24 -34.29 25.92
CA ILE A 915 28.18 -33.30 26.11
C ILE A 915 26.85 -33.81 25.53
N SER A 916 26.89 -34.45 24.35
CA SER A 916 25.69 -35.02 23.73
C SER A 916 25.08 -36.14 24.59
N GLN A 917 25.91 -36.99 25.22
CA GLN A 917 25.43 -38.01 26.16
C GLN A 917 24.79 -37.38 27.41
N GLN A 918 25.41 -36.36 27.98
CA GLN A 918 24.89 -35.65 29.15
C GLN A 918 23.53 -34.99 28.84
N ALA A 919 23.42 -34.31 27.69
CA ALA A 919 22.17 -33.68 27.27
C ALA A 919 21.03 -34.70 27.00
N LYS A 920 21.35 -35.87 26.44
CA LYS A 920 20.36 -36.96 26.27
C LYS A 920 19.88 -37.49 27.61
N GLN A 921 20.79 -37.63 28.59
CA GLN A 921 20.45 -38.09 29.94
C GLN A 921 19.58 -37.07 30.69
N ASP A 922 19.88 -35.79 30.59
CA ASP A 922 19.09 -34.70 31.18
C ASP A 922 17.70 -34.58 30.54
N SER A 923 17.59 -34.78 29.23
CA SER A 923 16.31 -34.81 28.51
C SER A 923 15.44 -36.01 28.92
N LEU A 924 16.04 -37.21 29.06
CA LEU A 924 15.37 -38.41 29.57
C LEU A 924 14.89 -38.24 31.03
N LEU A 925 15.67 -37.56 31.87
CA LEU A 925 15.30 -37.24 33.25
C LEU A 925 14.12 -36.24 33.30
N ARG A 926 14.08 -35.24 32.41
CA ARG A 926 12.95 -34.29 32.31
C ARG A 926 11.66 -34.95 31.82
N LEU A 927 11.74 -35.97 30.95
CA LEU A 927 10.58 -36.76 30.48
C LEU A 927 10.04 -37.75 31.54
N GLN A 928 10.84 -38.09 32.55
CA GLN A 928 10.47 -39.02 33.63
C GLN A 928 9.89 -38.33 34.88
N VAL A 929 9.82 -37.00 34.91
CA VAL A 929 9.12 -36.28 35.98
C VAL A 929 7.60 -36.34 35.70
N PRO A 930 6.78 -36.97 36.54
CA PRO A 930 5.33 -36.92 36.39
C PRO A 930 4.87 -35.47 36.49
N ILE A 931 4.04 -35.04 35.54
CA ILE A 931 3.27 -33.79 35.66
C ILE A 931 2.29 -34.00 36.82
N GLU A 932 2.71 -33.65 38.04
CA GLU A 932 1.79 -33.55 39.17
C GLU A 932 0.81 -32.39 38.91
N PRO A 933 -0.50 -32.64 38.95
CA PRO A 933 -1.47 -31.61 38.67
C PRO A 933 -1.55 -30.64 39.86
N LYS A 934 -1.21 -29.37 39.59
CA LYS A 934 -1.54 -28.17 40.38
C LYS A 934 -3.07 -27.99 40.66
N GLN A 935 -3.89 -29.01 40.48
CA GLN A 935 -5.33 -29.04 40.76
C GLN A 935 -5.68 -29.54 42.18
N GLN A 936 -4.72 -30.00 43.00
CA GLN A 936 -5.02 -30.39 44.39
C GLN A 936 -4.87 -29.26 45.43
N GLU A 937 -4.06 -28.24 45.20
CA GLU A 937 -3.97 -27.07 46.12
C GLU A 937 -5.18 -26.12 46.02
N ILE A 938 -5.90 -26.11 44.89
CA ILE A 938 -7.12 -25.30 44.72
C ILE A 938 -8.34 -26.01 45.34
N LYS A 939 -8.33 -27.34 45.45
CA LYS A 939 -9.43 -28.12 46.07
C LYS A 939 -9.40 -28.12 47.60
N GLN A 940 -8.24 -27.94 48.24
CA GLN A 940 -8.17 -27.81 49.71
C GLN A 940 -8.47 -26.39 50.22
N LYS A 941 -8.33 -25.33 49.39
CA LYS A 941 -8.74 -23.97 49.77
C LYS A 941 -10.25 -23.68 49.63
N ARG A 942 -11.00 -24.50 48.89
CA ARG A 942 -12.47 -24.34 48.73
C ARG A 942 -13.32 -25.12 49.75
N ILE A 943 -12.73 -26.00 50.56
CA ILE A 943 -13.47 -26.78 51.57
C ILE A 943 -13.41 -26.11 52.96
N SER A 944 -12.58 -25.08 53.16
CA SER A 944 -12.48 -24.33 54.43
C SER A 944 -13.31 -23.03 54.47
N GLN A 945 -14.15 -22.78 53.47
CA GLN A 945 -15.07 -21.61 53.42
C GLN A 945 -16.56 -22.00 53.36
N VAL A 946 -16.88 -23.28 53.58
CA VAL A 946 -18.26 -23.74 53.83
C VAL A 946 -18.24 -24.77 54.96
N ILE A 947 -17.84 -24.33 56.17
CA ILE A 947 -18.33 -24.80 57.47
C ILE A 947 -18.38 -23.59 58.39
#